data_AF-A0A9W6SHM9-F1
#
_entry.id   AF-A0A9W6SHM9-F1
#
_cell.length_a   1.000
_cell.length_b   1.000
_cell.length_c   1.000
_cell.angle_alpha   90.00
_cell.angle_beta   90.00
_cell.angle_gamma   90.00
#
_symmetry.space_group_name_H-M   'P 1'
#
loop_
_entity.id
_entity.type
_entity.pdbx_description
1 polymer ?
#
loop_
_entity_poly.entity_id
_entity_poly.type
_entity_poly.pdbx_seq_one_letter_code
_entity_poly.pdbx_strand_id
1 'polypeptide(L)'
;MTVPPVPETLWRPVRARPSRTPARLVEAILAGTGGAALPPVVRVGPGGVWRFDHHVGDPDVIAAALAEPRFAAWADLAARLDAWCDDPVVTLASFAPLLREVFTACALGRAPDPAAEFAAATAAMESFQRRLDRDLRTAWPRDPRLAGPVLAVEAHDGETHNHRQRVLRLRMAGGGSVAYKPRPAGCEDVFAAPRGSVFSLLNRVSGGAVRLPVFRTWRGKGRDRRAYSWSEWIEPGPQGVLLADGDEELRGTVLSPERAGTFWRRAGELTAVAYAFGLSDLIAGNLLVGGDGPLYYPVDLEVVLNPGTALAATGLVPDGHGTHHVGLENTARWCAVDGPLAAFLPGPGGLALVRRRSAWGEPDSRTVVADTEGRVGYGPYAPAFVRGMFEAWVLMCRYREELAARLERDFAVRVLLRSTAEYTGDDPPGDPTPAEAAQLARGDVPYFFRSAGGGPLLTVDGPAGEAESDLPPDAGLRAGARLDLSSLGIALRDALAYAAPGELAGHGVRVTPDSAVIDWPEGGRSFTWTWSPESVRLHTDPAAGELAARLLRLDRLDTSLRVEWTEGGFSDTALEEKMRALTDEGMALLAELDDWPTPAWVGTAAAEAAGRLVQHADGHRELRERCLARMTAAMERGELPGKDVAYTTDALRVGDGRSQVYGTKFTPVDGVLVPLPIEDPGGVDARRAAMGLGTLAEYTVVIRNRFGTGGTTS
;
A
#
# COMPACT_ATOMS: atom_id res chain seq x y z
N MET A 1 1.28 -6.83 -32.17
CA MET A 1 2.72 -6.56 -31.98
C MET A 1 3.19 -5.64 -33.08
N THR A 2 3.35 -4.36 -32.78
CA THR A 2 4.06 -3.41 -33.64
C THR A 2 5.53 -3.84 -33.70
N VAL A 3 6.11 -3.81 -34.90
CA VAL A 3 7.56 -4.04 -35.07
C VAL A 3 8.30 -3.03 -34.18
N PRO A 4 9.19 -3.46 -33.28
CA PRO A 4 9.95 -2.52 -32.47
C PRO A 4 10.72 -1.57 -33.40
N PRO A 5 10.74 -0.26 -33.13
CA PRO A 5 11.41 0.69 -34.00
C PRO A 5 12.87 0.29 -34.18
N VAL A 6 13.38 0.40 -35.41
CA VAL A 6 14.79 0.13 -35.70
C VAL A 6 15.63 0.98 -34.75
N PRO A 7 16.52 0.35 -33.95
CA PRO A 7 17.24 1.10 -32.92
C PRO A 7 18.18 2.12 -33.57
N GLU A 8 18.08 3.37 -33.14
CA GLU A 8 18.93 4.46 -33.60
C GLU A 8 20.38 4.18 -33.17
N THR A 9 21.24 3.88 -34.14
CA THR A 9 22.67 3.63 -33.88
C THR A 9 23.36 4.97 -33.65
N LEU A 10 23.86 5.17 -32.44
CA LEU A 10 24.61 6.37 -32.05
C LEU A 10 26.08 6.28 -32.50
N TRP A 11 26.66 5.08 -32.39
CA TRP A 11 28.07 4.86 -32.73
C TRP A 11 28.39 3.40 -33.05
N ARG A 12 29.37 3.16 -33.93
CA ARG A 12 29.98 1.85 -34.18
C ARG A 12 31.50 1.99 -34.04
N PRO A 13 32.16 1.18 -33.17
CA PRO A 13 33.61 1.13 -33.09
C PRO A 13 34.19 0.66 -34.43
N VAL A 14 35.03 1.49 -35.05
CA VAL A 14 35.81 1.10 -36.23
C VAL A 14 37.20 0.70 -35.75
N ARG A 15 37.69 -0.48 -36.16
CA ARG A 15 39.04 -0.94 -35.82
C ARG A 15 40.08 0.14 -36.14
N ALA A 16 40.74 0.64 -35.11
CA ALA A 16 41.77 1.66 -35.20
C ALA A 16 43.03 1.19 -34.47
N ARG A 17 44.21 1.61 -34.94
CA ARG A 17 45.44 1.45 -34.16
C ARG A 17 45.48 2.53 -33.08
N PRO A 18 45.75 2.19 -31.80
CA PRO A 18 45.73 3.18 -30.73
C PRO A 18 46.78 4.27 -30.97
N SER A 19 46.33 5.51 -31.14
CA SER A 19 47.22 6.68 -31.14
C SER A 19 47.26 7.27 -29.72
N ARG A 20 48.40 7.11 -29.03
CA ARG A 20 48.70 7.66 -27.69
C ARG A 20 47.55 7.50 -26.68
N THR A 21 47.36 6.25 -26.25
CA THR A 21 46.43 5.88 -25.17
C THR A 21 46.99 6.28 -23.79
N PRO A 22 46.20 6.88 -22.88
CA PRO A 22 46.54 6.88 -21.45
C PRO A 22 46.51 5.42 -20.97
N ALA A 23 47.69 4.84 -20.72
CA ALA A 23 47.83 3.42 -20.38
C ALA A 23 46.97 3.00 -19.17
N ARG A 24 46.83 3.88 -18.17
CA ARG A 24 46.09 3.62 -16.94
C ARG A 24 44.57 3.48 -17.13
N LEU A 25 43.94 4.31 -17.97
CA LEU A 25 42.50 4.20 -18.24
C LEU A 25 42.16 2.85 -18.90
N VAL A 26 42.99 2.44 -19.87
CA VAL A 26 42.82 1.15 -20.53
C VAL A 26 43.13 0.00 -19.59
N GLU A 27 44.19 0.09 -18.79
CA GLU A 27 44.49 -0.90 -17.76
C GLU A 27 43.35 -1.05 -16.74
N ALA A 28 42.74 0.04 -16.27
CA ALA A 28 41.60 0.01 -15.35
C ALA A 28 40.36 -0.63 -16.00
N ILE A 29 40.01 -0.25 -17.23
CA ILE A 29 38.88 -0.84 -17.95
C ILE A 29 39.12 -2.34 -18.19
N LEU A 30 40.32 -2.72 -18.65
CA LEU A 30 40.69 -4.12 -18.91
C LEU A 30 40.80 -4.96 -17.65
N ALA A 31 41.20 -4.37 -16.52
CA ALA A 31 41.19 -5.02 -15.21
C ALA A 31 39.78 -5.21 -14.64
N GLY A 32 38.74 -4.76 -15.34
CA GLY A 32 37.35 -4.84 -14.90
C GLY A 32 36.96 -3.82 -13.84
N THR A 33 37.91 -2.98 -13.39
CA THR A 33 37.66 -1.91 -12.41
C THR A 33 37.12 -0.64 -13.08
N GLY A 34 37.30 -0.48 -14.39
CA GLY A 34 36.80 0.63 -15.19
C GLY A 34 35.71 0.25 -16.20
N GLY A 35 35.36 -1.03 -16.36
CA GLY A 35 34.37 -1.50 -17.36
C GLY A 35 32.98 -0.87 -17.22
N ALA A 36 32.65 -0.39 -16.02
CA ALA A 36 31.44 0.38 -15.77
C ALA A 36 31.45 1.79 -16.38
N ALA A 37 32.60 2.34 -16.78
CA ALA A 37 32.72 3.70 -17.35
C ALA A 37 32.11 3.85 -18.75
N LEU A 38 31.83 2.74 -19.43
CA LEU A 38 31.18 2.69 -20.74
C LEU A 38 29.75 2.17 -20.59
N PRO A 39 28.82 2.56 -21.48
CA PRO A 39 27.52 1.92 -21.58
C PRO A 39 27.66 0.38 -21.64
N PRO A 40 26.78 -0.38 -20.98
CA PRO A 40 26.93 -1.83 -20.91
C PRO A 40 26.64 -2.50 -22.26
N VAL A 41 27.11 -3.73 -22.43
CA VAL A 41 26.64 -4.63 -23.49
C VAL A 41 25.33 -5.26 -23.03
N VAL A 42 24.35 -5.29 -23.93
CA VAL A 42 23.04 -5.86 -23.67
C VAL A 42 22.70 -6.95 -24.66
N ARG A 43 21.83 -7.84 -24.19
CA ARG A 43 21.15 -8.84 -25.01
C ARG A 43 19.65 -8.62 -24.96
N VAL A 44 18.95 -9.10 -25.99
CA VAL A 44 17.49 -9.04 -26.05
C VAL A 44 16.93 -10.24 -25.30
N GLY A 45 16.28 -9.99 -24.17
CA GLY A 45 15.60 -11.00 -23.37
C GLY A 45 14.14 -11.21 -23.76
N PRO A 46 13.39 -11.98 -22.95
CA PRO A 46 11.98 -12.25 -23.12
C PRO A 46 11.16 -10.96 -23.30
N GLY A 47 10.18 -11.00 -24.21
CA GLY A 47 9.33 -9.84 -24.51
C GLY A 47 10.04 -8.66 -25.17
N GLY A 48 11.29 -8.82 -25.64
CA GLY A 48 12.06 -7.74 -26.28
C GLY A 48 12.69 -6.75 -25.30
N VAL A 49 12.69 -7.08 -24.01
CA VAL A 49 13.31 -6.30 -22.94
C VAL A 49 14.83 -6.43 -23.02
N TRP A 50 15.55 -5.32 -22.88
CA TRP A 50 17.01 -5.33 -22.87
C TRP A 50 17.53 -5.79 -21.50
N ARG A 51 18.49 -6.69 -21.52
CA ARG A 51 19.11 -7.29 -20.34
C ARG A 51 20.58 -6.93 -20.30
N PHE A 52 21.07 -6.53 -19.14
CA PHE A 52 22.51 -6.46 -18.91
C PHE A 52 23.13 -7.83 -19.21
N ASP A 53 24.20 -7.83 -20.01
CA ASP A 53 24.99 -9.02 -20.30
C ASP A 53 26.35 -8.91 -19.62
N HIS A 54 27.13 -7.90 -20.00
CA HIS A 54 28.42 -7.62 -19.39
C HIS A 54 28.86 -6.16 -19.61
N HIS A 55 29.84 -5.71 -18.84
CA HIS A 55 30.53 -4.45 -19.10
C HIS A 55 31.49 -4.55 -20.28
N VAL A 56 31.67 -3.47 -21.03
CA VAL A 56 32.61 -3.45 -22.16
C VAL A 56 34.05 -3.62 -21.67
N GLY A 57 34.66 -4.73 -22.06
CA GLY A 57 36.07 -5.04 -21.78
C GLY A 57 36.92 -5.25 -23.04
N ASP A 58 36.36 -5.00 -24.23
CA ASP A 58 37.06 -5.20 -25.51
C ASP A 58 38.07 -4.06 -25.78
N PRO A 59 39.39 -4.35 -25.85
CA PRO A 59 40.41 -3.35 -26.16
C PRO A 59 40.16 -2.61 -27.48
N ASP A 60 39.57 -3.27 -28.49
CA ASP A 60 39.32 -2.67 -29.80
C ASP A 60 38.24 -1.58 -29.72
N VAL A 61 37.21 -1.77 -28.88
CA VAL A 61 36.16 -0.76 -28.66
C VAL A 61 36.73 0.47 -27.97
N ILE A 62 37.56 0.26 -26.96
CA ILE A 62 38.20 1.34 -26.22
C ILE A 62 39.17 2.08 -27.13
N ALA A 63 39.99 1.37 -27.91
CA ALA A 63 40.91 1.95 -28.86
C ALA A 63 40.19 2.76 -29.96
N ALA A 64 39.05 2.27 -30.45
CA ALA A 64 38.23 2.98 -31.42
C ALA A 64 37.65 4.28 -30.83
N ALA A 65 37.14 4.25 -29.60
CA ALA A 65 36.65 5.46 -28.92
C ALA A 65 37.79 6.49 -28.77
N LEU A 66 38.97 6.06 -28.31
CA LEU A 66 40.13 6.93 -28.12
C LEU A 66 40.71 7.49 -29.42
N ALA A 67 40.49 6.83 -30.56
CA ALA A 67 40.94 7.30 -31.87
C ALA A 67 40.01 8.35 -32.50
N GLU A 68 38.78 8.48 -32.03
CA GLU A 68 37.77 9.37 -32.61
C GLU A 68 37.67 10.72 -31.88
N PRO A 69 37.82 11.86 -32.60
CA PRO A 69 37.81 13.20 -31.98
C PRO A 69 36.58 13.52 -31.13
N ARG A 70 35.41 12.96 -31.46
CA ARG A 70 34.17 13.23 -30.70
C ARG A 70 34.20 12.70 -29.26
N PHE A 71 35.04 11.71 -28.95
CA PHE A 71 35.20 11.16 -27.60
C PHE A 71 36.40 11.77 -26.86
N ALA A 72 37.06 12.79 -27.44
CA ALA A 72 38.19 13.46 -26.79
C ALA A 72 37.82 14.05 -25.42
N ALA A 73 36.61 14.62 -25.29
CA ALA A 73 36.11 15.14 -24.00
C ALA A 73 35.94 14.01 -22.96
N TRP A 74 35.33 12.89 -23.33
CA TRP A 74 35.21 11.73 -22.44
C TRP A 74 36.58 11.19 -22.00
N ALA A 75 37.52 11.06 -22.95
CA ALA A 75 38.86 10.56 -22.66
C ALA A 75 39.66 11.51 -21.74
N ASP A 76 39.54 12.83 -21.96
CA ASP A 76 40.16 13.85 -21.10
C ASP A 76 39.56 13.81 -19.68
N LEU A 77 38.24 13.77 -19.56
CA LEU A 77 37.56 13.65 -18.26
C LEU A 77 37.99 12.38 -17.51
N ALA A 78 37.98 11.23 -18.18
CA ALA A 78 38.37 9.95 -17.58
C ALA A 78 39.84 9.98 -17.11
N ALA A 79 40.75 10.56 -17.90
CA ALA A 79 42.15 10.70 -17.53
C ALA A 79 42.35 11.65 -16.33
N ARG A 80 41.60 12.75 -16.27
CA ARG A 80 41.63 13.68 -15.12
C ARG A 80 41.13 13.02 -13.83
N LEU A 81 40.00 12.29 -13.92
CA LEU A 81 39.43 11.57 -12.78
C LEU A 81 40.36 10.46 -12.30
N ASP A 82 40.92 9.66 -13.21
CA ASP A 82 41.89 8.61 -12.87
C ASP A 82 43.13 9.20 -12.17
N ALA A 83 43.65 10.32 -12.68
CA ALA A 83 44.78 11.01 -12.06
C ALA A 83 44.45 11.65 -10.69
N TRP A 84 43.18 11.96 -10.43
CA TRP A 84 42.72 12.50 -9.15
C TRP A 84 42.42 11.41 -8.10
N CYS A 85 42.11 10.18 -8.53
CA CYS A 85 41.85 9.06 -7.64
C CYS A 85 43.14 8.56 -6.97
N ASP A 86 43.54 9.20 -5.87
CA ASP A 86 44.70 8.82 -5.05
C ASP A 86 44.34 7.86 -3.88
N ASP A 87 43.05 7.53 -3.69
CA ASP A 87 42.53 6.71 -2.57
C ASP A 87 42.07 5.31 -3.06
N PRO A 88 42.40 4.20 -2.35
CA PRO A 88 41.94 2.86 -2.72
C PRO A 88 40.42 2.64 -2.66
N VAL A 89 39.66 3.53 -2.01
CA VAL A 89 38.21 3.43 -1.80
C VAL A 89 37.43 4.18 -2.87
N VAL A 90 37.85 5.39 -3.23
CA VAL A 90 37.25 6.20 -4.30
C VAL A 90 38.06 6.00 -5.55
N THR A 91 37.52 5.21 -6.46
CA THR A 91 38.20 4.82 -7.70
C THR A 91 37.47 5.41 -8.90
N LEU A 92 38.03 5.22 -10.10
CA LEU A 92 37.35 5.58 -11.33
C LEU A 92 35.94 4.94 -11.44
N ALA A 93 35.74 3.75 -10.86
CA ALA A 93 34.43 3.09 -10.80
C ALA A 93 33.37 3.93 -10.05
N SER A 94 33.78 4.71 -9.05
CA SER A 94 32.87 5.60 -8.30
C SER A 94 32.30 6.72 -9.18
N PHE A 95 32.89 6.98 -10.35
CA PHE A 95 32.43 7.95 -11.34
C PHE A 95 31.78 7.30 -12.58
N ALA A 96 31.53 5.99 -12.54
CA ALA A 96 31.01 5.25 -13.69
C ALA A 96 29.70 5.83 -14.28
N PRO A 97 28.67 6.23 -13.49
CA PRO A 97 27.47 6.85 -14.04
C PRO A 97 27.77 8.10 -14.88
N LEU A 98 28.62 9.01 -14.36
CA LEU A 98 29.03 10.22 -15.06
C LEU A 98 29.78 9.89 -16.36
N LEU A 99 30.72 8.95 -16.31
CA LEU A 99 31.49 8.55 -17.50
C LEU A 99 30.59 7.97 -18.59
N ARG A 100 29.55 7.20 -18.22
CA ARG A 100 28.55 6.70 -19.17
C ARG A 100 27.72 7.82 -19.79
N GLU A 101 27.24 8.75 -18.98
CA GLU A 101 26.47 9.91 -19.44
C GLU A 101 27.28 10.76 -20.44
N VAL A 102 28.53 11.09 -20.08
CA VAL A 102 29.43 11.86 -20.93
C VAL A 102 29.78 11.09 -22.21
N PHE A 103 29.98 9.78 -22.13
CA PHE A 103 30.21 8.94 -23.31
C PHE A 103 29.01 8.97 -24.26
N THR A 104 27.79 8.82 -23.74
CA THR A 104 26.56 8.91 -24.52
C THR A 104 26.36 10.30 -25.11
N ALA A 105 26.66 11.36 -24.36
CA ALA A 105 26.61 12.74 -24.85
C ALA A 105 27.62 12.99 -26.00
N CYS A 106 28.84 12.49 -25.88
CA CYS A 106 29.85 12.50 -26.96
C CYS A 106 29.34 11.77 -28.21
N ALA A 107 28.73 10.59 -28.05
CA ALA A 107 28.18 9.83 -29.17
C ALA A 107 27.04 10.58 -29.89
N LEU A 108 26.26 11.38 -29.16
CA LEU A 108 25.20 12.26 -29.68
C LEU A 108 25.73 13.59 -30.26
N GLY A 109 27.04 13.83 -30.26
CA GLY A 109 27.62 15.10 -30.71
C GLY A 109 27.39 16.27 -29.76
N ARG A 110 27.06 15.99 -28.50
CA ARG A 110 26.79 16.96 -27.42
C ARG A 110 27.87 16.90 -26.33
N ALA A 111 29.14 16.77 -26.74
CA ALA A 111 30.25 16.62 -25.81
C ALA A 111 30.30 17.81 -24.82
N PRO A 112 30.29 17.55 -23.49
CA PRO A 112 30.40 18.60 -22.49
C PRO A 112 31.84 19.10 -22.37
N ASP A 113 32.05 20.19 -21.62
CA ASP A 113 33.39 20.64 -21.22
C ASP A 113 33.96 19.68 -20.17
N PRO A 114 35.01 18.89 -20.49
CA PRO A 114 35.56 17.92 -19.55
C PRO A 114 36.20 18.57 -18.31
N ALA A 115 36.68 19.81 -18.40
CA ALA A 115 37.24 20.50 -17.23
C ALA A 115 36.14 20.93 -16.25
N ALA A 116 34.99 21.38 -16.77
CA ALA A 116 33.83 21.73 -15.96
C ALA A 116 33.22 20.48 -15.28
N GLU A 117 33.04 19.39 -16.04
CA GLU A 117 32.56 18.11 -15.49
C GLU A 117 33.51 17.56 -14.42
N PHE A 118 34.82 17.60 -14.67
CA PHE A 118 35.83 17.20 -13.69
C PHE A 118 35.74 18.02 -12.40
N ALA A 119 35.69 19.35 -12.51
CA ALA A 119 35.61 20.24 -11.36
C ALA A 119 34.34 20.01 -10.53
N ALA A 120 33.19 19.80 -11.18
CA ALA A 120 31.93 19.53 -10.49
C ALA A 120 31.94 18.17 -9.78
N ALA A 121 32.39 17.11 -10.48
CA ALA A 121 32.42 15.76 -9.95
C ALA A 121 33.37 15.61 -8.75
N THR A 122 34.57 16.19 -8.86
CA THR A 122 35.55 16.17 -7.75
C THR A 122 35.08 17.01 -6.57
N ALA A 123 34.50 18.21 -6.78
CA ALA A 123 33.94 19.01 -5.69
C ALA A 123 32.80 18.29 -4.92
N ALA A 124 31.94 17.55 -5.63
CA ALA A 124 30.91 16.73 -5.03
C ALA A 124 31.51 15.59 -4.19
N MET A 125 32.51 14.88 -4.73
CA MET A 125 33.18 13.78 -4.04
C MET A 125 34.01 14.25 -2.82
N GLU A 126 34.73 15.36 -2.92
CA GLU A 126 35.46 15.97 -1.80
C GLU A 126 34.51 16.40 -0.68
N SER A 127 33.32 16.90 -1.04
CA SER A 127 32.29 17.23 -0.05
C SER A 127 31.78 15.98 0.67
N PHE A 128 31.57 14.89 -0.06
CA PHE A 128 31.25 13.59 0.53
C PHE A 128 32.38 13.08 1.44
N GLN A 129 33.63 13.05 0.98
CA GLN A 129 34.78 12.57 1.76
C GLN A 129 34.95 13.36 3.07
N ARG A 130 34.86 14.70 3.02
CA ARG A 130 34.90 15.54 4.23
C ARG A 130 33.77 15.21 5.22
N ARG A 131 32.55 14.95 4.71
CA ARG A 131 31.39 14.57 5.54
C ARG A 131 31.60 13.18 6.15
N LEU A 132 32.03 12.21 5.34
CA LEU A 132 32.31 10.85 5.74
C LEU A 132 33.35 10.80 6.86
N ASP A 133 34.50 11.44 6.66
CA ASP A 133 35.58 11.50 7.65
C ASP A 133 35.11 12.05 8.98
N ARG A 134 34.39 13.18 8.93
CA ARG A 134 33.83 13.81 10.12
C ARG A 134 32.85 12.88 10.82
N ASP A 135 31.93 12.29 10.09
CA ASP A 135 30.78 11.59 10.66
C ASP A 135 31.15 10.19 11.16
N LEU A 136 32.10 9.51 10.51
CA LEU A 136 32.71 8.26 11.03
C LEU A 136 33.23 8.44 12.47
N ARG A 137 33.72 9.64 12.81
CA ARG A 137 34.24 9.96 14.14
C ARG A 137 33.19 10.50 15.12
N THR A 138 32.06 11.00 14.65
CA THR A 138 31.18 11.88 15.46
C THR A 138 29.70 11.50 15.48
N ALA A 139 29.19 10.84 14.44
CA ALA A 139 27.78 10.52 14.28
C ALA A 139 27.51 9.07 13.90
N TRP A 140 28.55 8.27 13.66
CA TRP A 140 28.41 6.90 13.19
C TRP A 140 27.75 5.99 14.22
N PRO A 141 26.79 5.13 13.82
CA PRO A 141 26.12 4.21 14.73
C PRO A 141 27.07 3.14 15.26
N ARG A 142 26.82 2.71 16.50
CA ARG A 142 27.51 1.56 17.11
C ARG A 142 26.88 0.25 16.62
N ASP A 143 27.27 -0.18 15.43
CA ASP A 143 26.88 -1.47 14.83
C ASP A 143 28.13 -2.21 14.32
N PRO A 144 28.35 -3.48 14.73
CA PRO A 144 29.45 -4.30 14.20
C PRO A 144 29.45 -4.40 12.66
N ARG A 145 28.27 -4.45 12.02
CA ARG A 145 28.13 -4.53 10.56
C ARG A 145 28.64 -3.27 9.86
N LEU A 146 28.53 -2.12 10.53
CA LEU A 146 28.94 -0.82 10.00
C LEU A 146 30.29 -0.37 10.57
N ALA A 147 31.01 -1.24 11.26
CA ALA A 147 32.30 -0.95 11.84
C ALA A 147 33.44 -1.12 10.83
N GLY A 148 34.58 -0.49 11.14
CA GLY A 148 35.78 -0.56 10.31
C GLY A 148 35.78 0.44 9.14
N PRO A 149 36.80 0.36 8.27
CA PRO A 149 36.92 1.25 7.12
C PRO A 149 35.86 0.98 6.06
N VAL A 150 35.64 1.98 5.20
CA VAL A 150 34.88 1.83 3.95
C VAL A 150 35.74 1.03 2.96
N LEU A 151 35.15 0.03 2.31
CA LEU A 151 35.81 -0.84 1.34
C LEU A 151 35.54 -0.43 -0.11
N ALA A 152 34.39 0.17 -0.37
CA ALA A 152 34.00 0.63 -1.71
C ALA A 152 32.94 1.73 -1.61
N VAL A 153 32.96 2.62 -2.59
CA VAL A 153 31.95 3.66 -2.81
C VAL A 153 31.40 3.51 -4.23
N GLU A 154 30.10 3.24 -4.31
CA GLU A 154 29.36 3.05 -5.56
C GLU A 154 28.37 4.22 -5.72
N ALA A 155 28.41 4.91 -6.86
CA ALA A 155 27.44 5.95 -7.18
C ALA A 155 26.20 5.33 -7.81
N HIS A 156 25.01 5.78 -7.37
CA HIS A 156 23.75 5.38 -7.97
C HIS A 156 23.62 5.93 -9.40
N ASP A 157 22.99 5.16 -10.28
CA ASP A 157 22.74 5.52 -11.69
C ASP A 157 21.62 6.54 -11.90
N GLY A 158 20.95 6.92 -10.81
CA GLY A 158 19.89 7.93 -10.81
C GLY A 158 20.45 9.33 -11.06
N GLU A 159 19.55 10.29 -11.24
CA GLU A 159 19.87 11.68 -11.54
C GLU A 159 20.73 12.38 -10.47
N THR A 160 21.34 13.50 -10.88
CA THR A 160 22.04 14.38 -9.95
C THR A 160 21.15 15.49 -9.42
N HIS A 161 21.44 15.92 -8.19
CA HIS A 161 20.88 17.13 -7.60
C HIS A 161 21.95 17.91 -6.85
N ASN A 162 21.62 19.15 -6.49
CA ASN A 162 22.35 19.92 -5.49
C ASN A 162 23.85 20.01 -5.79
N HIS A 163 24.24 20.44 -6.98
CA HIS A 163 25.62 20.54 -7.48
C HIS A 163 26.23 19.19 -7.83
N ARG A 164 25.60 18.46 -8.75
CA ARG A 164 26.09 17.18 -9.31
C ARG A 164 26.27 16.05 -8.29
N GLN A 165 25.65 16.16 -7.11
CA GLN A 165 25.75 15.12 -6.09
C GLN A 165 24.74 13.99 -6.38
N ARG A 166 25.15 12.75 -6.07
CA ARG A 166 24.33 11.54 -6.20
C ARG A 166 24.24 10.79 -4.89
N VAL A 167 23.22 9.93 -4.78
CA VAL A 167 23.19 8.91 -3.74
C VAL A 167 24.39 7.97 -3.92
N LEU A 168 25.11 7.70 -2.84
CA LEU A 168 26.24 6.78 -2.84
C LEU A 168 25.95 5.59 -1.91
N ARG A 169 26.32 4.39 -2.33
CA ARG A 169 26.37 3.20 -1.47
C ARG A 169 27.81 2.99 -1.00
N LEU A 170 27.96 2.83 0.32
CA LEU A 170 29.23 2.56 0.97
C LEU A 170 29.20 1.12 1.49
N ARG A 171 30.18 0.30 1.12
CA ARG A 171 30.36 -1.04 1.68
C ARG A 171 31.35 -0.99 2.84
N MET A 172 30.94 -1.46 4.02
CA MET A 172 31.76 -1.41 5.24
C MET A 172 32.54 -2.71 5.44
N ALA A 173 33.72 -2.64 6.06
CA ALA A 173 34.51 -3.82 6.40
C ALA A 173 33.76 -4.80 7.35
N GLY A 174 32.86 -4.28 8.18
CA GLY A 174 31.98 -5.09 9.02
C GLY A 174 30.90 -5.89 8.27
N GLY A 175 30.78 -5.73 6.94
CA GLY A 175 29.87 -6.50 6.08
C GLY A 175 28.51 -5.85 5.81
N GLY A 176 28.19 -4.72 6.44
CA GLY A 176 27.00 -3.93 6.13
C GLY A 176 27.24 -2.86 5.07
N SER A 177 26.15 -2.33 4.51
CA SER A 177 26.19 -1.22 3.57
C SER A 177 25.43 0.00 4.10
N VAL A 178 25.84 1.20 3.68
CA VAL A 178 25.24 2.49 4.06
C VAL A 178 24.91 3.28 2.80
N ALA A 179 23.75 3.94 2.78
CA ALA A 179 23.43 4.96 1.78
C ALA A 179 23.82 6.35 2.30
N TYR A 180 24.55 7.11 1.48
CA TYR A 180 24.74 8.54 1.64
C TYR A 180 23.80 9.27 0.69
N LYS A 181 22.96 10.15 1.22
CA LYS A 181 21.96 10.90 0.45
C LYS A 181 22.24 12.40 0.57
N PRO A 182 22.77 13.06 -0.46
CA PRO A 182 23.15 14.48 -0.44
C PRO A 182 21.93 15.40 -0.62
N ARG A 183 20.89 15.17 0.19
CA ARG A 183 19.59 15.83 0.07
C ARG A 183 19.12 16.38 1.42
N PRO A 184 18.52 17.60 1.44
CA PRO A 184 17.97 18.18 2.65
C PRO A 184 16.76 17.43 3.22
N ALA A 185 15.84 16.95 2.37
CA ALA A 185 14.73 16.15 2.84
C ALA A 185 15.23 14.83 3.45
N GLY A 186 14.61 14.40 4.54
CA GLY A 186 14.97 13.16 5.22
C GLY A 186 13.85 12.75 6.14
N CYS A 187 12.68 12.56 5.53
CA CYS A 187 11.47 12.21 6.24
C CYS A 187 11.55 10.78 6.81
N GLU A 188 12.50 9.97 6.36
CA GLU A 188 12.87 8.68 6.98
C GLU A 188 13.15 8.83 8.48
N ASP A 189 13.77 9.91 8.95
CA ASP A 189 14.05 10.12 10.38
C ASP A 189 12.76 10.34 11.19
N VAL A 190 11.76 10.95 10.55
CA VAL A 190 10.46 11.27 11.14
C VAL A 190 9.51 10.07 11.09
N PHE A 191 9.55 9.30 10.01
CA PHE A 191 8.60 8.21 9.78
C PHE A 191 9.17 6.83 10.12
N ALA A 192 10.40 6.51 9.72
CA ALA A 192 10.92 5.14 9.74
C ALA A 192 12.09 4.89 10.71
N ALA A 193 12.65 5.91 11.37
CA ALA A 193 13.73 5.70 12.33
C ALA A 193 13.33 4.73 13.46
N PRO A 194 14.24 3.91 14.04
CA PRO A 194 13.87 2.91 15.04
C PRO A 194 13.43 3.50 16.38
N ARG A 195 13.63 4.81 16.58
CA ARG A 195 13.24 5.53 17.80
C ARG A 195 12.71 6.90 17.44
N GLY A 196 11.57 7.24 18.04
CA GLY A 196 11.02 8.58 18.00
C GLY A 196 10.29 8.95 16.70
N SER A 197 10.24 8.03 15.74
CA SER A 197 9.49 8.15 14.49
C SER A 197 8.02 7.73 14.64
N VAL A 198 7.20 8.07 13.65
CA VAL A 198 5.80 7.60 13.53
C VAL A 198 5.72 6.08 13.57
N PHE A 199 6.52 5.36 12.79
CA PHE A 199 6.44 3.89 12.72
C PHE A 199 6.88 3.25 14.03
N SER A 200 7.94 3.78 14.67
CA SER A 200 8.39 3.28 15.98
C SER A 200 7.40 3.56 17.11
N LEU A 201 6.61 4.64 17.02
CA LEU A 201 5.51 4.92 17.94
C LEU A 201 4.42 3.87 17.77
N LEU A 202 3.91 3.68 16.55
CA LEU A 202 2.85 2.72 16.23
C LEU A 202 3.25 1.28 16.60
N ASN A 203 4.47 0.86 16.27
CA ASN A 203 5.00 -0.45 16.66
C ASN A 203 5.02 -0.67 18.18
N ARG A 204 5.34 0.38 18.95
CA ARG A 204 5.42 0.30 20.41
C ARG A 204 4.02 0.23 21.04
N VAL A 205 3.11 1.12 20.63
CA VAL A 205 1.78 1.24 21.25
C VAL A 205 0.82 0.14 20.82
N SER A 206 1.12 -0.57 19.72
CA SER A 206 0.33 -1.74 19.28
C SER A 206 0.60 -3.00 20.10
N GLY A 207 1.67 -3.04 20.90
CA GLY A 207 2.07 -4.26 21.61
C GLY A 207 2.43 -5.43 20.68
N GLY A 208 2.80 -5.15 19.42
CA GLY A 208 3.11 -6.15 18.39
C GLY A 208 1.96 -6.49 17.44
N ALA A 209 0.76 -5.94 17.67
CA ALA A 209 -0.37 -6.11 16.75
C ALA A 209 -0.10 -5.47 15.39
N VAL A 210 0.62 -4.34 15.36
CA VAL A 210 1.10 -3.63 14.15
C VAL A 210 2.62 -3.66 14.12
N ARG A 211 3.22 -3.89 12.93
CA ARG A 211 4.66 -3.95 12.68
C ARG A 211 5.02 -3.29 11.35
N LEU A 212 5.31 -2.00 11.44
CA LEU A 212 5.85 -1.17 10.37
C LEU A 212 7.38 -1.29 10.26
N PRO A 213 7.94 -1.08 9.05
CA PRO A 213 9.37 -1.21 8.76
C PRO A 213 10.17 -0.09 9.42
N VAL A 214 11.07 -0.41 10.36
CA VAL A 214 12.00 0.60 10.90
C VAL A 214 13.42 0.29 10.51
N PHE A 215 14.17 1.33 10.15
CA PHE A 215 15.58 1.22 9.75
C PHE A 215 16.34 2.46 10.16
N ARG A 216 17.64 2.30 10.38
CA ARG A 216 18.50 3.37 10.88
C ARG A 216 18.74 4.40 9.81
N THR A 217 18.48 5.63 10.21
CA THR A 217 18.85 6.84 9.51
C THR A 217 19.45 7.80 10.52
N TRP A 218 20.41 8.61 10.10
CA TRP A 218 21.02 9.62 10.96
C TRP A 218 21.57 10.78 10.14
N ARG A 219 21.62 11.94 10.80
CA ARG A 219 22.28 13.13 10.26
C ARG A 219 23.71 13.19 10.76
N GLY A 220 24.58 13.76 9.92
CA GLY A 220 25.94 14.06 10.31
C GLY A 220 26.09 15.19 11.32
N LYS A 221 27.33 15.62 11.54
CA LYS A 221 27.64 16.82 12.35
C LYS A 221 28.04 18.00 11.45
N GLY A 222 28.38 19.15 12.04
CA GLY A 222 28.82 20.33 11.29
C GLY A 222 27.69 21.26 10.82
N ARG A 223 28.08 22.34 10.12
CA ARG A 223 27.17 23.40 9.65
C ARG A 223 26.26 22.92 8.52
N ASP A 224 26.75 22.01 7.69
CA ASP A 224 26.06 21.44 6.53
C ASP A 224 25.28 20.15 6.84
N ARG A 225 25.14 19.76 8.10
CA ARG A 225 24.44 18.53 8.54
C ARG A 225 22.98 18.39 8.06
N ARG A 226 22.37 19.49 7.62
CA ARG A 226 21.00 19.52 7.09
C ARG A 226 20.95 19.36 5.57
N ALA A 227 22.09 19.31 4.89
CA ALA A 227 22.17 19.17 3.44
C ALA A 227 22.27 17.70 2.98
N TYR A 228 22.36 16.75 3.90
CA TYR A 228 22.52 15.33 3.60
C TYR A 228 22.11 14.43 4.76
N SER A 229 21.88 13.14 4.50
CA SER A 229 21.59 12.11 5.48
C SER A 229 22.36 10.81 5.18
N TRP A 230 22.44 9.97 6.20
CA TRP A 230 22.91 8.59 6.11
C TRP A 230 21.76 7.65 6.45
N SER A 231 21.71 6.49 5.80
CA SER A 231 20.82 5.40 6.22
C SER A 231 21.50 4.06 6.07
N GLU A 232 21.09 3.06 6.85
CA GLU A 232 21.48 1.69 6.54
C GLU A 232 20.90 1.29 5.17
N TRP A 233 21.65 0.48 4.42
CA TRP A 233 21.18 -0.06 3.16
C TRP A 233 20.27 -1.26 3.42
N ILE A 234 19.13 -1.32 2.75
CA ILE A 234 18.20 -2.43 2.87
C ILE A 234 18.66 -3.57 1.97
N GLU A 235 19.34 -4.55 2.55
CA GLU A 235 19.78 -5.75 1.82
C GLU A 235 18.58 -6.65 1.45
N PRO A 236 18.62 -7.32 0.29
CA PRO A 236 17.54 -8.22 -0.13
C PRO A 236 17.44 -9.40 0.83
N GLY A 237 16.22 -9.85 1.09
CA GLY A 237 15.98 -11.12 1.78
C GLY A 237 16.23 -12.33 0.86
N PRO A 238 15.93 -13.56 1.31
CA PRO A 238 15.99 -14.76 0.47
C PRO A 238 15.17 -14.59 -0.82
N GLN A 239 15.78 -14.93 -1.96
CA GLN A 239 15.19 -14.78 -3.29
C GLN A 239 14.79 -16.15 -3.88
N GLY A 240 13.64 -16.20 -4.56
CA GLY A 240 13.17 -17.32 -5.38
C GLY A 240 12.80 -16.86 -6.79
N VAL A 241 12.41 -17.78 -7.65
CA VAL A 241 12.03 -17.49 -9.05
C VAL A 241 10.60 -16.94 -9.10
N LEU A 242 10.43 -15.75 -9.65
CA LEU A 242 9.13 -15.10 -9.90
C LEU A 242 8.59 -15.43 -11.30
N LEU A 243 9.47 -15.37 -12.30
CA LEU A 243 9.17 -15.73 -13.69
C LEU A 243 10.35 -16.50 -14.27
N ALA A 244 10.05 -17.42 -15.17
CA ALA A 244 11.05 -18.15 -15.94
C ALA A 244 10.63 -18.22 -17.42
N ASP A 245 11.59 -18.05 -18.32
CA ASP A 245 11.45 -18.29 -19.77
C ASP A 245 12.76 -18.86 -20.33
N GLY A 246 12.79 -20.18 -20.57
CA GLY A 246 14.03 -20.89 -20.89
C GLY A 246 15.04 -20.83 -19.74
N ASP A 247 16.24 -20.32 -20.02
CA ASP A 247 17.32 -20.13 -19.04
C ASP A 247 17.23 -18.76 -18.32
N GLU A 248 16.24 -17.92 -18.66
CA GLU A 248 16.03 -16.64 -18.00
C GLU A 248 15.16 -16.77 -16.76
N GLU A 249 15.65 -16.24 -15.65
CA GLU A 249 14.90 -16.10 -14.41
C GLU A 249 14.80 -14.62 -14.02
N LEU A 250 13.60 -14.20 -13.62
CA LEU A 250 13.39 -13.03 -12.79
C LEU A 250 13.27 -13.54 -11.36
N ARG A 251 14.16 -13.11 -10.47
CA ARG A 251 14.16 -13.54 -9.08
C ARG A 251 13.58 -12.44 -8.19
N GLY A 252 13.05 -12.82 -7.05
CA GLY A 252 12.36 -11.91 -6.14
C GLY A 252 12.01 -12.57 -4.83
N THR A 253 11.22 -11.90 -3.99
CA THR A 253 10.78 -12.51 -2.72
C THR A 253 9.67 -13.51 -2.98
N VAL A 254 9.91 -14.78 -2.64
CA VAL A 254 8.93 -15.88 -2.72
C VAL A 254 8.69 -16.46 -1.33
N LEU A 255 7.44 -16.46 -0.87
CA LEU A 255 7.04 -16.86 0.48
C LEU A 255 6.10 -18.06 0.49
N SER A 256 6.04 -18.83 1.58
CA SER A 256 4.93 -19.77 1.77
C SER A 256 3.61 -19.00 1.92
N PRO A 257 2.44 -19.58 1.63
CA PRO A 257 1.16 -18.87 1.73
C PRO A 257 0.88 -18.26 3.11
N GLU A 258 1.25 -18.96 4.19
CA GLU A 258 1.15 -18.46 5.56
C GLU A 258 2.02 -17.21 5.79
N ARG A 259 3.28 -17.24 5.34
CA ARG A 259 4.22 -16.12 5.44
C ARG A 259 3.79 -14.95 4.55
N ALA A 260 3.24 -15.24 3.36
CA ALA A 260 2.67 -14.24 2.46
C ALA A 260 1.45 -13.54 3.09
N GLY A 261 0.54 -14.28 3.73
CA GLY A 261 -0.58 -13.67 4.47
C GLY A 261 -0.11 -12.74 5.59
N THR A 262 0.92 -13.12 6.34
CA THR A 262 1.54 -12.23 7.33
C THR A 262 2.18 -11.01 6.68
N PHE A 263 2.95 -11.21 5.60
CA PHE A 263 3.61 -10.14 4.85
C PHE A 263 2.60 -9.10 4.35
N TRP A 264 1.53 -9.55 3.68
CA TRP A 264 0.53 -8.67 3.09
C TRP A 264 -0.33 -7.96 4.15
N ARG A 265 -0.55 -8.55 5.33
CA ARG A 265 -1.10 -7.80 6.48
C ARG A 265 -0.19 -6.63 6.86
N ARG A 266 1.12 -6.84 6.97
CA ARG A 266 2.08 -5.76 7.28
C ARG A 266 2.20 -4.73 6.16
N ALA A 267 2.07 -5.15 4.91
CA ALA A 267 1.98 -4.23 3.77
C ALA A 267 0.72 -3.36 3.84
N GLY A 268 -0.41 -3.92 4.28
CA GLY A 268 -1.64 -3.17 4.55
C GLY A 268 -1.44 -2.12 5.64
N GLU A 269 -0.73 -2.43 6.71
CA GLU A 269 -0.39 -1.46 7.76
C GLU A 269 0.44 -0.29 7.21
N LEU A 270 1.46 -0.57 6.39
CA LEU A 270 2.25 0.48 5.74
C LEU A 270 1.41 1.31 4.78
N THR A 271 0.51 0.67 4.02
CA THR A 271 -0.39 1.34 3.06
C THR A 271 -1.32 2.32 3.77
N ALA A 272 -1.89 1.93 4.91
CA ALA A 272 -2.70 2.81 5.74
C ALA A 272 -1.90 4.04 6.21
N VAL A 273 -0.68 3.86 6.70
CA VAL A 273 0.16 4.98 7.15
C VAL A 273 0.59 5.87 5.98
N ALA A 274 0.94 5.27 4.83
CA ALA A 274 1.31 5.98 3.62
C ALA A 274 0.16 6.88 3.15
N TYR A 275 -1.05 6.35 3.10
CA TYR A 275 -2.23 7.13 2.75
C TYR A 275 -2.57 8.18 3.81
N ALA A 276 -2.53 7.85 5.10
CA ALA A 276 -2.90 8.78 6.17
C ALA A 276 -2.07 10.07 6.17
N PHE A 277 -0.76 9.94 5.91
CA PHE A 277 0.18 11.06 5.94
C PHE A 277 0.64 11.52 4.55
N GLY A 278 -0.01 11.06 3.48
CA GLY A 278 0.34 11.44 2.11
C GLY A 278 1.82 11.19 1.78
N LEU A 279 2.33 10.01 2.15
CA LEU A 279 3.66 9.54 1.72
C LEU A 279 3.56 9.21 0.23
N SER A 280 4.32 9.93 -0.58
CA SER A 280 4.26 9.84 -2.04
C SER A 280 5.57 9.32 -2.64
N ASP A 281 5.53 9.05 -3.93
CA ASP A 281 6.66 8.50 -4.69
C ASP A 281 7.12 7.11 -4.20
N LEU A 282 6.18 6.32 -3.65
CA LEU A 282 6.40 4.93 -3.22
C LEU A 282 6.26 3.95 -4.39
N ILE A 283 6.87 4.28 -5.53
CA ILE A 283 6.91 3.43 -6.74
C ILE A 283 7.99 2.34 -6.62
N ALA A 284 8.09 1.46 -7.62
CA ALA A 284 9.20 0.51 -7.68
C ALA A 284 10.54 1.27 -7.75
N GLY A 285 11.47 0.93 -6.84
CA GLY A 285 12.72 1.65 -6.61
C GLY A 285 12.79 2.33 -5.23
N ASN A 286 11.64 2.86 -4.78
CA ASN A 286 11.52 3.54 -3.47
C ASN A 286 10.79 2.70 -2.42
N LEU A 287 10.18 1.57 -2.81
CA LEU A 287 9.62 0.59 -1.90
C LEU A 287 10.32 -0.76 -2.06
N LEU A 288 11.21 -1.09 -1.13
CA LEU A 288 12.08 -2.27 -1.24
C LEU A 288 11.68 -3.36 -0.26
N VAL A 289 11.64 -4.60 -0.73
CA VAL A 289 11.56 -5.80 0.11
C VAL A 289 12.97 -6.17 0.58
N GLY A 290 13.12 -6.45 1.87
CA GLY A 290 14.40 -6.81 2.45
C GLY A 290 14.35 -7.34 3.87
N GLY A 291 15.51 -7.76 4.38
CA GLY A 291 15.68 -8.34 5.72
C GLY A 291 15.20 -9.80 5.88
N ASP A 292 15.51 -10.41 7.03
CA ASP A 292 15.27 -11.85 7.30
C ASP A 292 13.77 -12.20 7.51
N GLY A 293 13.01 -11.26 8.06
CA GLY A 293 11.55 -11.31 8.11
C GLY A 293 11.01 -10.25 7.17
N PRO A 294 10.86 -10.56 5.87
CA PRO A 294 10.74 -9.54 4.83
C PRO A 294 9.57 -8.61 5.12
N LEU A 295 9.82 -7.31 4.93
CA LEU A 295 8.84 -6.22 4.97
C LEU A 295 9.10 -5.33 3.76
N TYR A 296 8.11 -4.53 3.38
CA TYR A 296 8.37 -3.38 2.53
C TYR A 296 9.02 -2.27 3.33
N TYR A 297 10.12 -1.71 2.84
CA TYR A 297 10.83 -0.57 3.42
C TYR A 297 10.68 0.62 2.47
N PRO A 298 9.99 1.71 2.89
CA PRO A 298 9.98 2.94 2.12
C PRO A 298 11.34 3.63 2.27
N VAL A 299 12.12 3.59 1.20
CA VAL A 299 13.41 4.28 1.10
C VAL A 299 13.25 5.54 0.26
N ASP A 300 14.15 6.49 0.46
CA ASP A 300 14.10 7.79 -0.23
C ASP A 300 12.81 8.57 0.06
N LEU A 301 12.32 8.43 1.29
CA LEU A 301 11.13 9.12 1.75
C LEU A 301 11.42 10.63 1.89
N GLU A 302 11.08 11.39 0.85
CA GLU A 302 11.30 12.84 0.76
C GLU A 302 10.00 13.63 0.56
N VAL A 303 8.99 13.03 -0.08
CA VAL A 303 7.69 13.65 -0.38
C VAL A 303 6.64 13.08 0.58
N VAL A 304 6.20 13.92 1.52
CA VAL A 304 5.23 13.55 2.56
C VAL A 304 4.23 14.68 2.75
N LEU A 305 3.12 14.40 3.44
CA LEU A 305 2.03 15.36 3.65
C LEU A 305 1.47 15.88 2.32
N ASN A 306 1.45 15.01 1.29
CA ASN A 306 0.83 15.32 0.01
C ASN A 306 -0.70 15.20 0.10
N PRO A 307 -1.50 16.25 -0.20
CA PRO A 307 -2.95 16.26 0.01
C PRO A 307 -3.74 15.35 -0.94
N GLY A 308 -3.09 14.65 -1.89
CA GLY A 308 -3.74 13.74 -2.83
C GLY A 308 -4.75 12.80 -2.16
N THR A 309 -5.98 12.78 -2.70
CA THR A 309 -7.15 12.15 -2.06
C THR A 309 -7.31 10.67 -2.41
N ALA A 310 -6.76 10.23 -3.54
CA ALA A 310 -6.74 8.83 -3.96
C ALA A 310 -5.51 8.10 -3.42
N LEU A 311 -5.61 6.77 -3.23
CA LEU A 311 -4.46 5.96 -2.83
C LEU A 311 -3.33 6.02 -3.85
N ALA A 312 -3.66 6.18 -5.13
CA ALA A 312 -2.70 6.30 -6.23
C ALA A 312 -1.71 7.46 -6.05
N ALA A 313 -2.09 8.53 -5.33
CA ALA A 313 -1.19 9.64 -5.02
C ALA A 313 0.02 9.23 -4.15
N THR A 314 -0.02 8.04 -3.54
CA THR A 314 1.13 7.47 -2.81
C THR A 314 2.17 6.84 -3.74
N GLY A 315 1.78 6.43 -4.95
CA GLY A 315 2.59 5.58 -5.84
C GLY A 315 2.49 4.07 -5.55
N LEU A 316 1.78 3.66 -4.49
CA LEU A 316 1.60 2.25 -4.15
C LEU A 316 0.71 1.50 -5.15
N VAL A 317 -0.25 2.21 -5.75
CA VAL A 317 -1.19 1.69 -6.76
C VAL A 317 -1.23 2.63 -7.98
N PRO A 318 -1.69 2.18 -9.15
CA PRO A 318 -1.65 2.98 -10.38
C PRO A 318 -2.59 4.19 -10.32
N ASP A 319 -2.16 5.30 -10.92
CA ASP A 319 -2.96 6.54 -11.07
C ASP A 319 -3.65 6.66 -12.45
N GLY A 320 -3.48 5.65 -13.31
CA GLY A 320 -4.02 5.61 -14.67
C GLY A 320 -3.23 6.44 -15.71
N HIS A 321 -2.23 7.21 -15.28
CA HIS A 321 -1.48 8.14 -16.13
C HIS A 321 0.06 8.03 -16.01
N GLY A 322 0.57 7.13 -15.15
CA GLY A 322 2.00 6.97 -14.86
C GLY A 322 2.64 5.64 -15.29
N THR A 323 3.79 5.35 -14.66
CA THR A 323 4.56 4.11 -14.85
C THR A 323 3.75 2.92 -14.33
N HIS A 324 3.84 1.78 -15.01
CA HIS A 324 3.15 0.55 -14.58
C HIS A 324 3.88 -0.19 -13.44
N HIS A 325 5.00 0.35 -12.96
CA HIS A 325 5.79 -0.17 -11.84
C HIS A 325 5.48 0.63 -10.57
N VAL A 326 4.39 0.25 -9.92
CA VAL A 326 3.90 0.83 -8.67
C VAL A 326 4.56 0.13 -7.46
N GLY A 327 4.38 0.66 -6.25
CA GLY A 327 4.97 0.03 -5.06
C GLY A 327 4.42 -1.36 -4.72
N LEU A 328 3.12 -1.61 -4.93
CA LEU A 328 2.47 -2.88 -4.59
C LEU A 328 2.21 -3.74 -5.83
N GLU A 329 3.24 -4.03 -6.62
CA GLU A 329 3.09 -4.77 -7.89
C GLU A 329 2.32 -6.09 -7.74
N ASN A 330 1.25 -6.25 -8.51
CA ASN A 330 0.42 -7.47 -8.57
C ASN A 330 0.78 -8.40 -9.74
N THR A 331 1.79 -8.05 -10.53
CA THR A 331 2.23 -8.81 -11.70
C THR A 331 3.75 -8.77 -11.77
N ALA A 332 4.39 -9.93 -11.87
CA ALA A 332 5.82 -10.00 -12.15
C ALA A 332 6.06 -9.62 -13.63
N ARG A 333 7.09 -8.82 -13.90
CA ARG A 333 7.41 -8.32 -15.25
C ARG A 333 8.91 -8.34 -15.46
N TRP A 334 9.33 -8.60 -16.70
CA TRP A 334 10.74 -8.59 -17.09
C TRP A 334 11.34 -7.19 -17.08
N CYS A 335 10.53 -6.15 -17.19
CA CYS A 335 10.98 -4.77 -17.19
C CYS A 335 11.13 -4.19 -15.77
N ALA A 336 11.93 -3.14 -15.66
CA ALA A 336 12.17 -2.32 -14.48
C ALA A 336 12.00 -0.83 -14.84
N VAL A 337 11.88 0.01 -13.81
CA VAL A 337 11.74 1.48 -13.95
C VAL A 337 12.98 2.10 -14.59
N ASP A 338 14.15 1.66 -14.14
CA ASP A 338 15.42 2.31 -14.45
C ASP A 338 16.18 1.63 -15.59
N GLY A 339 17.30 2.22 -15.96
CA GLY A 339 18.33 1.63 -16.81
C GLY A 339 18.99 2.66 -17.71
N PRO A 340 20.11 2.29 -18.36
CA PRO A 340 20.95 3.24 -19.08
C PRO A 340 20.27 3.80 -20.32
N LEU A 341 20.54 5.08 -20.62
CA LEU A 341 20.02 5.78 -21.80
C LEU A 341 20.46 5.14 -23.13
N ALA A 342 21.65 4.53 -23.14
CA ALA A 342 22.21 3.84 -24.28
C ALA A 342 22.93 2.57 -23.84
N ALA A 343 23.05 1.60 -24.74
CA ALA A 343 23.77 0.37 -24.52
C ALA A 343 24.39 -0.16 -25.82
N PHE A 344 25.37 -1.04 -25.72
CA PHE A 344 25.94 -1.72 -26.87
C PHE A 344 25.15 -2.99 -27.22
N LEU A 345 24.74 -3.09 -28.47
CA LEU A 345 24.15 -4.30 -29.04
C LEU A 345 25.17 -5.04 -29.91
N PRO A 346 25.33 -6.37 -29.76
CA PRO A 346 26.14 -7.17 -30.66
C PRO A 346 25.46 -7.29 -32.04
N GLY A 347 26.26 -7.24 -33.11
CA GLY A 347 25.77 -7.43 -34.47
C GLY A 347 26.86 -7.91 -35.45
N PRO A 348 26.50 -8.12 -36.74
CA PRO A 348 27.40 -8.70 -37.74
C PRO A 348 28.71 -7.93 -37.97
N GLY A 349 28.77 -6.65 -37.58
CA GLY A 349 29.94 -5.78 -37.67
C GLY A 349 30.61 -5.46 -36.32
N GLY A 350 30.33 -6.24 -35.27
CA GLY A 350 30.78 -5.98 -33.90
C GLY A 350 29.72 -5.23 -33.07
N LEU A 351 30.16 -4.68 -31.94
CA LEU A 351 29.29 -3.92 -31.03
C LEU A 351 28.82 -2.62 -31.68
N ALA A 352 27.59 -2.20 -31.40
CA ALA A 352 27.06 -0.91 -31.82
C ALA A 352 26.40 -0.23 -30.62
N LEU A 353 26.78 1.01 -30.33
CA LEU A 353 26.11 1.81 -29.33
C LEU A 353 24.78 2.31 -29.88
N VAL A 354 23.71 2.08 -29.14
CA VAL A 354 22.34 2.34 -29.55
C VAL A 354 21.59 3.02 -28.42
N ARG A 355 20.72 3.98 -28.77
CA ARG A 355 19.80 4.61 -27.81
C ARG A 355 18.74 3.60 -27.35
N ARG A 356 18.54 3.46 -26.04
CA ARG A 356 17.52 2.58 -25.48
C ARG A 356 16.13 3.11 -25.82
N ARG A 357 15.39 2.35 -26.64
CA ARG A 357 13.94 2.53 -26.87
C ARG A 357 13.11 1.34 -26.38
N SER A 358 13.77 0.26 -25.97
CA SER A 358 13.15 -0.90 -25.34
C SER A 358 13.13 -0.73 -23.83
N ALA A 359 12.19 -1.42 -23.17
CA ALA A 359 12.22 -1.56 -21.72
C ALA A 359 13.53 -2.23 -21.27
N TRP A 360 13.98 -1.89 -20.08
CA TRP A 360 15.15 -2.48 -19.43
C TRP A 360 14.71 -3.50 -18.40
N GLY A 361 15.46 -4.58 -18.23
CA GLY A 361 15.12 -5.64 -17.29
C GLY A 361 16.27 -5.98 -16.35
N GLU A 362 15.95 -6.03 -15.06
CA GLU A 362 16.86 -6.44 -13.99
C GLU A 362 16.70 -7.93 -13.64
N PRO A 363 17.78 -8.65 -13.29
CA PRO A 363 17.70 -10.08 -12.96
C PRO A 363 16.91 -10.34 -11.68
N ASP A 364 16.87 -9.35 -10.79
CA ASP A 364 16.19 -9.41 -9.51
C ASP A 364 15.17 -8.27 -9.40
N SER A 365 13.97 -8.58 -8.90
CA SER A 365 13.00 -7.58 -8.45
C SER A 365 13.13 -7.37 -6.95
N ARG A 366 13.24 -6.10 -6.55
CA ARG A 366 13.24 -5.69 -5.14
C ARG A 366 11.85 -5.33 -4.61
N THR A 367 10.81 -5.38 -5.44
CA THR A 367 9.46 -4.89 -5.09
C THR A 367 8.40 -5.99 -5.19
N VAL A 368 8.54 -6.88 -6.18
CA VAL A 368 7.55 -7.94 -6.44
C VAL A 368 7.66 -9.04 -5.39
N VAL A 369 6.51 -9.42 -4.84
CA VAL A 369 6.39 -10.54 -3.90
C VAL A 369 5.38 -11.54 -4.43
N ALA A 370 5.81 -12.80 -4.46
CA ALA A 370 4.98 -13.94 -4.82
C ALA A 370 4.94 -14.95 -3.67
N ASP A 371 4.01 -15.91 -3.77
CA ASP A 371 4.05 -17.11 -2.95
C ASP A 371 4.55 -18.35 -3.72
N THR A 372 4.75 -19.45 -3.01
CA THR A 372 5.18 -20.74 -3.59
C THR A 372 4.13 -21.38 -4.50
N GLU A 373 2.91 -20.85 -4.57
CA GLU A 373 1.87 -21.27 -5.53
C GLU A 373 1.90 -20.40 -6.81
N GLY A 374 2.83 -19.44 -6.90
CA GLY A 374 2.99 -18.54 -8.05
C GLY A 374 2.01 -17.37 -8.05
N ARG A 375 1.27 -17.13 -6.96
CA ARG A 375 0.38 -15.97 -6.86
C ARG A 375 1.18 -14.73 -6.51
N VAL A 376 1.00 -13.66 -7.28
CA VAL A 376 1.74 -12.40 -7.14
C VAL A 376 0.84 -11.31 -6.56
N GLY A 377 1.40 -10.47 -5.69
CA GLY A 377 0.67 -9.35 -5.10
C GLY A 377 -0.29 -9.74 -3.97
N TYR A 378 -1.01 -8.73 -3.45
CA TYR A 378 -1.88 -8.89 -2.28
C TYR A 378 -3.30 -9.36 -2.60
N GLY A 379 -3.70 -9.48 -3.87
CA GLY A 379 -5.06 -9.88 -4.25
C GLY A 379 -5.56 -11.16 -3.57
N PRO A 380 -4.83 -12.28 -3.63
CA PRO A 380 -5.18 -13.52 -2.92
C PRO A 380 -5.22 -13.38 -1.38
N TYR A 381 -4.61 -12.31 -0.86
CA TYR A 381 -4.44 -12.01 0.57
C TYR A 381 -5.22 -10.76 1.00
N ALA A 382 -6.19 -10.31 0.18
CA ALA A 382 -6.91 -9.06 0.41
C ALA A 382 -7.54 -8.95 1.81
N PRO A 383 -8.16 -10.00 2.39
CA PRO A 383 -8.67 -9.92 3.77
C PRO A 383 -7.58 -9.62 4.81
N ALA A 384 -6.38 -10.21 4.67
CA ALA A 384 -5.26 -9.96 5.57
C ALA A 384 -4.71 -8.54 5.39
N PHE A 385 -4.60 -8.07 4.14
CA PHE A 385 -4.17 -6.72 3.80
C PHE A 385 -5.11 -5.65 4.37
N VAL A 386 -6.42 -5.79 4.13
CA VAL A 386 -7.46 -4.90 4.67
C VAL A 386 -7.48 -4.91 6.19
N ARG A 387 -7.30 -6.08 6.83
CA ARG A 387 -7.17 -6.16 8.29
C ARG A 387 -5.99 -5.32 8.79
N GLY A 388 -4.84 -5.41 8.15
CA GLY A 388 -3.65 -4.63 8.48
C GLY A 388 -3.87 -3.12 8.31
N MET A 389 -4.54 -2.71 7.22
CA MET A 389 -4.91 -1.30 7.02
C MET A 389 -5.78 -0.79 8.17
N PHE A 390 -6.84 -1.52 8.52
CA PHE A 390 -7.77 -1.15 9.58
C PHE A 390 -7.09 -1.05 10.96
N GLU A 391 -6.27 -2.05 11.33
CA GLU A 391 -5.59 -2.06 12.63
C GLU A 391 -4.61 -0.89 12.78
N ALA A 392 -3.82 -0.61 11.75
CA ALA A 392 -2.94 0.58 11.76
C ALA A 392 -3.76 1.87 11.81
N TRP A 393 -4.88 1.94 11.09
CA TRP A 393 -5.73 3.12 11.03
C TRP A 393 -6.38 3.45 12.37
N VAL A 394 -7.03 2.49 13.02
CA VAL A 394 -7.64 2.65 14.34
C VAL A 394 -6.59 3.08 15.36
N LEU A 395 -5.38 2.52 15.27
CA LEU A 395 -4.27 2.92 16.12
C LEU A 395 -3.87 4.38 15.88
N MET A 396 -3.76 4.82 14.62
CA MET A 396 -3.48 6.21 14.30
C MET A 396 -4.57 7.16 14.80
N CYS A 397 -5.86 6.80 14.64
CA CYS A 397 -6.97 7.58 15.18
C CYS A 397 -6.89 7.71 16.70
N ARG A 398 -6.58 6.62 17.41
CA ARG A 398 -6.44 6.59 18.88
C ARG A 398 -5.28 7.45 19.38
N TYR A 399 -4.16 7.47 18.66
CA TYR A 399 -2.94 8.17 19.04
C TYR A 399 -2.71 9.46 18.22
N ARG A 400 -3.78 10.05 17.66
CA ARG A 400 -3.72 11.20 16.75
C ARG A 400 -2.96 12.40 17.31
N GLU A 401 -3.14 12.70 18.59
CA GLU A 401 -2.49 13.86 19.24
C GLU A 401 -0.99 13.62 19.42
N GLU A 402 -0.59 12.43 19.84
CA GLU A 402 0.83 12.06 19.95
C GLU A 402 1.53 12.06 18.59
N LEU A 403 0.84 11.61 17.54
CA LEU A 403 1.33 11.63 16.17
C LEU A 403 1.51 13.07 15.67
N ALA A 404 0.49 13.92 15.83
CA ALA A 404 0.57 15.34 15.47
C ALA A 404 1.72 16.03 16.21
N ALA A 405 1.87 15.81 17.52
CA ALA A 405 2.97 16.37 18.31
C ALA A 405 4.37 15.91 17.82
N ARG A 406 4.49 14.73 17.20
CA ARG A 406 5.75 14.33 16.56
C ARG A 406 6.01 15.06 15.26
N LEU A 407 4.97 15.29 14.48
CA LEU A 407 5.05 16.01 13.22
C LEU A 407 5.18 17.54 13.45
N GLU A 408 4.86 18.08 14.63
CA GLU A 408 5.09 19.48 15.00
C GLU A 408 6.57 19.89 14.96
N ARG A 409 7.49 18.94 15.16
CA ARG A 409 8.92 19.20 15.01
C ARG A 409 9.19 19.51 13.55
N ASP A 410 9.88 20.61 13.29
CA ASP A 410 10.13 21.02 11.90
C ASP A 410 11.17 20.13 11.21
N PHE A 411 10.90 19.78 9.95
CA PHE A 411 11.77 18.99 9.08
C PHE A 411 11.58 19.44 7.62
N ALA A 412 12.57 19.15 6.77
CA ALA A 412 12.51 19.49 5.36
C ALA A 412 11.71 18.43 4.58
N VAL A 413 10.79 18.88 3.74
CA VAL A 413 9.98 18.07 2.82
C VAL A 413 10.31 18.50 1.40
N ARG A 414 10.54 17.54 0.50
CA ARG A 414 10.75 17.79 -0.93
C ARG A 414 9.45 18.23 -1.56
N VAL A 415 9.53 19.26 -2.41
CA VAL A 415 8.40 19.79 -3.17
C VAL A 415 8.67 19.50 -4.64
N LEU A 416 7.80 18.71 -5.26
CA LEU A 416 7.86 18.43 -6.69
C LEU A 416 7.02 19.48 -7.41
N LEU A 417 7.66 20.37 -8.17
CA LEU A 417 6.96 21.31 -9.05
C LEU A 417 6.49 20.64 -10.35
N ARG A 418 7.23 19.62 -10.79
CA ARG A 418 6.99 18.80 -11.98
C ARG A 418 7.50 17.40 -11.72
N SER A 419 7.07 16.42 -12.51
CA SER A 419 7.62 15.07 -12.44
C SER A 419 9.08 15.04 -12.91
N THR A 420 9.89 14.13 -12.36
CA THR A 420 11.30 13.96 -12.79
C THR A 420 11.40 13.66 -14.29
N ALA A 421 10.45 12.88 -14.82
CA ALA A 421 10.39 12.50 -16.23
C ALA A 421 10.28 13.72 -17.18
N GLU A 422 9.64 14.81 -16.74
CA GLU A 422 9.55 16.05 -17.52
C GLU A 422 10.89 16.77 -17.64
N TYR A 423 11.80 16.62 -16.68
CA TYR A 423 13.14 17.21 -16.76
C TYR A 423 14.14 16.34 -17.54
N THR A 424 13.94 15.03 -17.52
CA THR A 424 14.86 14.06 -18.13
C THR A 424 14.41 13.59 -19.51
N GLY A 425 13.25 14.05 -19.98
CA GLY A 425 12.66 13.69 -21.26
C GLY A 425 13.45 14.18 -22.47
N ASP A 426 13.04 13.73 -23.66
CA ASP A 426 13.65 14.14 -24.93
C ASP A 426 13.34 15.61 -25.27
N ASP A 427 12.19 16.10 -24.79
CA ASP A 427 11.74 17.47 -24.94
C ASP A 427 12.18 18.32 -23.74
N PRO A 428 12.62 19.58 -23.97
CA PRO A 428 12.97 20.46 -22.88
C PRO A 428 11.75 20.75 -21.99
N PRO A 429 11.94 20.82 -20.66
CA PRO A 429 10.85 21.14 -19.74
C PRO A 429 10.32 22.55 -20.02
N GLY A 430 9.06 22.68 -20.45
CA GLY A 430 8.35 23.92 -20.85
C GLY A 430 9.06 25.27 -20.64
N ASP A 431 8.46 26.18 -19.86
CA ASP A 431 9.08 27.45 -19.45
C ASP A 431 9.61 27.30 -18.02
N PRO A 432 10.91 27.02 -17.80
CA PRO A 432 11.46 26.82 -16.47
C PRO A 432 11.60 28.15 -15.72
N THR A 433 11.25 28.15 -14.45
CA THR A 433 11.56 29.25 -13.52
C THR A 433 13.08 29.50 -13.48
N PRO A 434 13.54 30.70 -13.06
CA PRO A 434 14.97 30.98 -12.93
C PRO A 434 15.72 29.98 -12.04
N ALA A 435 15.07 29.45 -11.01
CA ALA A 435 15.66 28.45 -10.11
C ALA A 435 15.73 27.04 -10.73
N GLU A 436 14.75 26.64 -11.55
CA GLU A 436 14.83 25.42 -12.36
C GLU A 436 15.94 25.56 -13.41
N ALA A 437 15.96 26.67 -14.16
CA ALA A 437 16.94 26.93 -15.20
C ALA A 437 18.38 26.92 -14.66
N ALA A 438 18.60 27.51 -13.48
CA ALA A 438 19.93 27.52 -12.85
C ALA A 438 20.43 26.12 -12.45
N GLN A 439 19.53 25.21 -12.05
CA GLN A 439 19.86 23.82 -11.71
C GLN A 439 20.07 22.99 -12.97
N LEU A 440 19.19 23.12 -13.96
CA LEU A 440 19.31 22.46 -15.27
C LEU A 440 20.59 22.87 -15.99
N ALA A 441 20.98 24.14 -15.94
CA ALA A 441 22.23 24.63 -16.51
C ALA A 441 23.48 24.00 -15.87
N ARG A 442 23.36 23.54 -14.62
CA ARG A 442 24.41 22.74 -13.98
C ARG A 442 24.38 21.29 -14.42
N GLY A 443 23.29 20.77 -14.97
CA GLY A 443 23.06 19.35 -15.26
C GLY A 443 22.36 18.59 -14.12
N ASP A 444 21.79 19.31 -13.14
CA ASP A 444 20.98 18.73 -12.07
C ASP A 444 19.51 18.65 -12.49
N VAL A 445 18.81 17.61 -12.04
CA VAL A 445 17.34 17.64 -11.99
C VAL A 445 16.93 18.59 -10.86
N PRO A 446 16.06 19.59 -11.11
CA PRO A 446 15.67 20.57 -10.10
C PRO A 446 15.16 19.94 -8.80
N TYR A 447 15.72 20.39 -7.68
CA TYR A 447 15.38 19.92 -6.35
C TYR A 447 14.93 21.08 -5.47
N PHE A 448 13.69 21.02 -5.01
CA PHE A 448 13.11 22.01 -4.12
C PHE A 448 12.64 21.37 -2.82
N PHE A 449 12.74 22.12 -1.73
CA PHE A 449 12.22 21.70 -0.44
C PHE A 449 11.71 22.90 0.35
N ARG A 450 10.89 22.64 1.36
CA ARG A 450 10.46 23.63 2.35
C ARG A 450 10.27 22.98 3.72
N SER A 451 9.98 23.79 4.73
CA SER A 451 9.65 23.31 6.06
C SER A 451 8.31 22.56 6.05
N ALA A 452 8.18 21.51 6.87
CA ALA A 452 6.92 20.80 7.10
C ALA A 452 5.82 21.70 7.66
N GLY A 453 6.18 22.85 8.25
CA GLY A 453 5.24 23.88 8.68
C GLY A 453 4.90 24.94 7.64
N GLY A 454 5.39 24.81 6.40
CA GLY A 454 5.18 25.77 5.33
C GLY A 454 6.38 26.69 5.11
N GLY A 455 6.13 27.94 4.73
CA GLY A 455 7.18 28.91 4.37
C GLY A 455 7.66 28.84 2.92
N PRO A 456 8.77 29.52 2.56
CA PRO A 456 9.22 29.68 1.18
C PRO A 456 9.78 28.38 0.59
N LEU A 457 9.85 28.35 -0.74
CA LEU A 457 10.54 27.30 -1.48
C LEU A 457 12.06 27.53 -1.39
N LEU A 458 12.81 26.48 -1.10
CA LEU A 458 14.26 26.52 -0.92
C LEU A 458 14.97 25.58 -1.90
N THR A 459 16.16 25.98 -2.32
CA THR A 459 17.22 25.11 -2.83
C THR A 459 18.36 25.05 -1.81
N VAL A 460 19.38 24.23 -2.07
CA VAL A 460 20.60 24.23 -1.24
C VAL A 460 21.37 25.56 -1.31
N ASP A 461 21.10 26.39 -2.32
CA ASP A 461 21.74 27.69 -2.52
C ASP A 461 20.99 28.85 -1.85
N GLY A 462 19.77 28.62 -1.37
CA GLY A 462 18.95 29.62 -0.70
C GLY A 462 17.49 29.62 -1.18
N PRO A 463 16.75 30.72 -0.94
CA PRO A 463 15.36 30.84 -1.38
C PRO A 463 15.23 30.79 -2.91
N ALA A 464 14.28 29.98 -3.40
CA ALA A 464 13.88 29.92 -4.81
C ALA A 464 12.66 30.81 -5.13
N GLY A 465 11.94 31.26 -4.10
CA GLY A 465 10.71 32.04 -4.22
C GLY A 465 9.71 31.70 -3.11
N GLU A 466 8.56 32.36 -3.10
CA GLU A 466 7.43 31.89 -2.29
C GLU A 466 6.81 30.65 -2.95
N ALA A 467 6.58 29.60 -2.16
CA ALA A 467 5.80 28.47 -2.63
C ALA A 467 4.32 28.86 -2.64
N GLU A 468 3.58 28.45 -3.67
CA GLU A 468 2.13 28.57 -3.68
C GLU A 468 1.55 27.85 -2.44
N SER A 469 0.47 28.40 -1.89
CA SER A 469 -0.09 27.93 -0.62
C SER A 469 -0.69 26.53 -0.69
N ASP A 470 -1.05 26.07 -1.89
CA ASP A 470 -1.62 24.77 -2.21
C ASP A 470 -0.56 23.69 -2.51
N LEU A 471 0.70 24.07 -2.74
CA LEU A 471 1.79 23.11 -2.87
C LEU A 471 2.05 22.39 -1.52
N PRO A 472 2.30 21.07 -1.53
CA PRO A 472 2.70 20.32 -0.35
C PRO A 472 3.89 20.98 0.38
N PRO A 473 4.04 20.78 1.69
CA PRO A 473 3.27 19.89 2.56
C PRO A 473 1.96 20.49 3.10
N ASP A 474 0.92 19.66 3.20
CA ASP A 474 -0.40 20.04 3.73
C ASP A 474 -0.45 20.05 5.27
N ALA A 475 -0.88 21.18 5.83
CA ALA A 475 -0.97 21.38 7.27
C ALA A 475 -2.08 20.53 7.94
N GLY A 476 -3.15 20.23 7.20
CA GLY A 476 -4.24 19.38 7.68
C GLY A 476 -3.78 17.94 7.91
N LEU A 477 -3.09 17.35 6.94
CA LEU A 477 -2.49 16.02 7.06
C LEU A 477 -1.49 15.96 8.21
N ARG A 478 -0.72 17.04 8.41
CA ARG A 478 0.20 17.15 9.55
C ARG A 478 -0.52 17.09 10.90
N ALA A 479 -1.73 17.66 10.97
CA ALA A 479 -2.61 17.64 12.14
C ALA A 479 -3.51 16.37 12.22
N GLY A 480 -3.35 15.43 11.29
CA GLY A 480 -4.14 14.20 11.23
C GLY A 480 -5.57 14.41 10.73
N ALA A 481 -5.81 15.38 9.84
CA ALA A 481 -7.15 15.68 9.30
C ALA A 481 -7.80 14.50 8.55
N ARG A 482 -7.00 13.54 8.07
CA ARG A 482 -7.48 12.31 7.40
C ARG A 482 -7.78 11.17 8.39
N LEU A 483 -7.44 11.30 9.67
CA LEU A 483 -7.57 10.22 10.65
C LEU A 483 -9.01 10.05 11.17
N ASP A 484 -9.87 9.62 10.27
CA ASP A 484 -11.26 9.23 10.53
C ASP A 484 -11.62 7.95 9.74
N LEU A 485 -12.69 7.25 10.14
CA LEU A 485 -13.05 5.97 9.51
C LEU A 485 -13.66 6.11 8.10
N SER A 486 -14.17 7.29 7.73
CA SER A 486 -14.69 7.54 6.38
C SER A 486 -13.55 7.63 5.37
N SER A 487 -12.47 8.34 5.73
CA SER A 487 -11.25 8.47 4.94
C SER A 487 -10.57 7.11 4.67
N LEU A 488 -10.61 6.18 5.64
CA LEU A 488 -10.12 4.81 5.42
C LEU A 488 -10.85 4.12 4.25
N GLY A 489 -12.16 4.34 4.13
CA GLY A 489 -12.97 3.71 3.08
C GLY A 489 -12.51 4.05 1.66
N ILE A 490 -11.97 5.25 1.44
CA ILE A 490 -11.41 5.65 0.13
C ILE A 490 -10.17 4.80 -0.19
N ALA A 491 -9.25 4.66 0.77
CA ALA A 491 -8.06 3.84 0.60
C ALA A 491 -8.39 2.36 0.41
N LEU A 492 -9.37 1.84 1.15
CA LEU A 492 -9.85 0.46 1.00
C LEU A 492 -10.40 0.21 -0.40
N ARG A 493 -11.28 1.10 -0.88
CA ARG A 493 -11.83 1.04 -2.24
C ARG A 493 -10.73 1.00 -3.28
N ASP A 494 -9.80 1.96 -3.23
CA ASP A 494 -8.75 2.09 -4.24
C ASP A 494 -7.81 0.87 -4.23
N ALA A 495 -7.46 0.36 -3.03
CA ALA A 495 -6.66 -0.85 -2.90
C ALA A 495 -7.38 -2.08 -3.47
N LEU A 496 -8.68 -2.26 -3.18
CA LEU A 496 -9.44 -3.41 -3.66
C LEU A 496 -9.74 -3.33 -5.15
N ALA A 497 -9.98 -2.11 -5.68
CA ALA A 497 -10.15 -1.88 -7.11
C ALA A 497 -8.90 -2.26 -7.90
N TYR A 498 -7.70 -1.96 -7.38
CA TYR A 498 -6.44 -2.36 -8.02
C TYR A 498 -6.17 -3.88 -7.95
N ALA A 499 -6.42 -4.50 -6.80
CA ALA A 499 -6.16 -5.93 -6.62
C ALA A 499 -7.21 -6.84 -7.27
N ALA A 500 -8.44 -6.37 -7.42
CA ALA A 500 -9.58 -7.11 -7.97
C ALA A 500 -9.72 -8.55 -7.44
N PRO A 501 -9.77 -8.78 -6.11
CA PRO A 501 -9.68 -10.11 -5.52
C PRO A 501 -10.91 -11.01 -5.72
N GLY A 502 -12.01 -10.50 -6.28
CA GLY A 502 -13.32 -11.17 -6.24
C GLY A 502 -13.95 -11.07 -4.85
N GLU A 503 -14.61 -12.14 -4.41
CA GLU A 503 -15.16 -12.27 -3.05
C GLU A 503 -14.25 -13.15 -2.18
N LEU A 504 -13.72 -12.59 -1.09
CA LEU A 504 -12.84 -13.30 -0.17
C LEU A 504 -13.20 -13.00 1.29
N ALA A 505 -12.97 -13.98 2.16
CA ALA A 505 -13.18 -13.85 3.59
C ALA A 505 -12.01 -14.44 4.38
N GLY A 506 -11.62 -13.79 5.48
CA GLY A 506 -10.55 -14.23 6.36
C GLY A 506 -10.15 -13.14 7.35
N HIS A 507 -9.52 -13.51 8.48
CA HIS A 507 -9.04 -12.54 9.48
C HIS A 507 -10.11 -11.57 10.02
N GLY A 508 -11.37 -12.00 10.09
CA GLY A 508 -12.49 -11.14 10.49
C GLY A 508 -12.82 -10.07 9.45
N VAL A 509 -12.40 -10.26 8.20
CA VAL A 509 -12.65 -9.35 7.08
C VAL A 509 -13.36 -10.12 5.97
N ARG A 510 -14.37 -9.49 5.37
CA ARG A 510 -15.01 -9.94 4.13
C ARG A 510 -14.88 -8.82 3.10
N VAL A 511 -14.40 -9.13 1.91
CA VAL A 511 -14.26 -8.18 0.81
C VAL A 511 -15.06 -8.66 -0.39
N THR A 512 -15.68 -7.72 -1.07
CA THR A 512 -16.29 -7.89 -2.40
C THR A 512 -15.75 -6.78 -3.31
N PRO A 513 -16.07 -6.78 -4.62
CA PRO A 513 -15.68 -5.67 -5.51
C PRO A 513 -16.16 -4.29 -5.01
N ASP A 514 -17.31 -4.25 -4.34
CA ASP A 514 -18.02 -3.01 -3.97
C ASP A 514 -18.09 -2.75 -2.46
N SER A 515 -17.48 -3.61 -1.64
CA SER A 515 -17.55 -3.48 -0.17
C SER A 515 -16.40 -4.13 0.59
N ALA A 516 -16.19 -3.65 1.82
CA ALA A 516 -15.39 -4.31 2.84
C ALA A 516 -16.13 -4.31 4.17
N VAL A 517 -16.24 -5.47 4.80
CA VAL A 517 -16.79 -5.65 6.14
C VAL A 517 -15.68 -6.11 7.06
N ILE A 518 -15.51 -5.45 8.20
CA ILE A 518 -14.47 -5.74 9.19
C ILE A 518 -15.12 -5.92 10.56
N ASP A 519 -15.05 -7.14 11.08
CA ASP A 519 -15.43 -7.46 12.45
C ASP A 519 -14.29 -7.08 13.40
N TRP A 520 -14.60 -6.24 14.39
CA TRP A 520 -13.68 -5.79 15.42
C TRP A 520 -14.19 -6.14 16.82
N PRO A 521 -14.00 -7.41 17.26
CA PRO A 521 -14.46 -7.88 18.57
C PRO A 521 -13.89 -7.07 19.73
N GLU A 522 -12.64 -6.59 19.62
CA GLU A 522 -11.99 -5.81 20.67
C GLU A 522 -12.68 -4.47 20.94
N GLY A 523 -13.39 -3.94 19.93
CA GLY A 523 -14.23 -2.74 20.07
C GLY A 523 -15.73 -3.01 20.09
N GLY A 524 -16.16 -4.28 20.09
CA GLY A 524 -17.58 -4.66 20.08
C GLY A 524 -18.36 -4.21 18.85
N ARG A 525 -17.68 -3.92 17.73
CA ARG A 525 -18.31 -3.36 16.52
C ARG A 525 -17.93 -4.14 15.25
N SER A 526 -18.79 -4.04 14.24
CA SER A 526 -18.50 -4.39 12.86
C SER A 526 -18.62 -3.14 12.00
N PHE A 527 -17.71 -2.97 11.06
CA PHE A 527 -17.66 -1.81 10.16
C PHE A 527 -17.87 -2.27 8.73
N THR A 528 -18.86 -1.70 8.07
CA THR A 528 -19.20 -2.01 6.68
C THR A 528 -18.99 -0.78 5.82
N TRP A 529 -17.96 -0.81 4.98
CA TRP A 529 -17.79 0.15 3.90
C TRP A 529 -18.43 -0.39 2.64
N THR A 530 -19.29 0.42 2.01
CA THR A 530 -19.81 0.15 0.67
C THR A 530 -19.47 1.33 -0.23
N TRP A 531 -19.18 1.06 -1.50
CA TRP A 531 -18.81 2.12 -2.43
C TRP A 531 -19.44 1.95 -3.81
N SER A 532 -19.52 3.09 -4.47
CA SER A 532 -19.87 3.29 -5.88
C SER A 532 -18.78 4.16 -6.51
N PRO A 533 -18.79 4.38 -7.84
CA PRO A 533 -17.85 5.30 -8.46
C PRO A 533 -17.86 6.72 -7.83
N GLU A 534 -19.01 7.15 -7.30
CA GLU A 534 -19.25 8.51 -6.83
C GLU A 534 -19.20 8.68 -5.31
N SER A 535 -19.30 7.58 -4.53
CA SER A 535 -19.42 7.68 -3.08
C SER A 535 -18.89 6.47 -2.34
N VAL A 536 -18.40 6.70 -1.11
CA VAL A 536 -18.07 5.69 -0.11
C VAL A 536 -18.94 5.94 1.11
N ARG A 537 -19.59 4.89 1.63
CA ARG A 537 -20.47 4.94 2.81
C ARG A 537 -19.92 4.00 3.88
N LEU A 538 -20.04 4.41 5.14
CA LEU A 538 -19.66 3.63 6.30
C LEU A 538 -20.89 3.37 7.16
N HIS A 539 -21.12 2.10 7.49
CA HIS A 539 -22.15 1.63 8.40
C HIS A 539 -21.48 0.93 9.59
N THR A 540 -22.05 1.09 10.78
CA THR A 540 -21.47 0.56 12.01
C THR A 540 -22.50 -0.22 12.80
N ASP A 541 -22.31 -1.53 12.88
CA ASP A 541 -23.17 -2.42 13.63
C ASP A 541 -22.44 -2.94 14.90
N PRO A 542 -23.17 -3.49 15.88
CA PRO A 542 -22.56 -4.32 16.91
C PRO A 542 -21.82 -5.52 16.31
N ALA A 543 -20.71 -5.94 16.92
CA ALA A 543 -19.97 -7.12 16.45
C ALA A 543 -20.87 -8.38 16.48
N ALA A 544 -20.76 -9.22 15.46
CA ALA A 544 -21.60 -10.41 15.26
C ALA A 544 -21.76 -11.28 16.53
N GLY A 545 -20.64 -11.60 17.19
CA GLY A 545 -20.65 -12.43 18.40
C GLY A 545 -21.31 -11.75 19.60
N GLU A 546 -21.13 -10.44 19.75
CA GLU A 546 -21.76 -9.67 20.83
C GLU A 546 -23.26 -9.50 20.60
N LEU A 547 -23.65 -9.17 19.36
CA LEU A 547 -25.04 -9.10 18.94
C LEU A 547 -25.75 -10.45 19.16
N ALA A 548 -25.14 -11.55 18.71
CA ALA A 548 -25.65 -12.89 18.89
C ALA A 548 -25.86 -13.23 20.38
N ALA A 549 -24.85 -12.95 21.22
CA ALA A 549 -24.93 -13.20 22.66
C ALA A 549 -26.05 -12.39 23.34
N ARG A 550 -26.23 -11.12 22.96
CA ARG A 550 -27.30 -10.25 23.48
C ARG A 550 -28.68 -10.74 23.05
N LEU A 551 -28.88 -11.04 21.77
CA LEU A 551 -30.15 -11.57 21.24
C LEU A 551 -30.54 -12.88 21.94
N LEU A 552 -29.60 -13.83 22.05
CA LEU A 552 -29.81 -15.11 22.73
C LEU A 552 -30.06 -14.97 24.23
N ARG A 553 -29.52 -13.94 24.88
CA ARG A 553 -29.79 -13.65 26.29
C ARG A 553 -31.22 -13.14 26.47
N LEU A 554 -31.63 -12.16 25.66
CA LEU A 554 -32.96 -11.57 25.72
C LEU A 554 -34.04 -12.62 25.44
N ASP A 555 -33.86 -13.43 24.39
CA ASP A 555 -34.80 -14.47 24.00
C ASP A 555 -34.95 -15.59 25.05
N ARG A 556 -33.84 -16.00 25.69
CA ARG A 556 -33.90 -16.97 26.81
C ARG A 556 -34.70 -16.44 27.99
N LEU A 557 -34.50 -15.17 28.34
CA LEU A 557 -35.23 -14.54 29.45
C LEU A 557 -36.73 -14.37 29.10
N ASP A 558 -37.04 -13.87 27.90
CA ASP A 558 -38.42 -13.73 27.41
C ASP A 558 -39.14 -15.09 27.38
N THR A 559 -38.49 -16.12 26.84
CA THR A 559 -39.05 -17.48 26.80
C THR A 559 -39.33 -18.02 28.20
N SER A 560 -38.41 -17.83 29.15
CA SER A 560 -38.59 -18.29 30.54
C SER A 560 -39.79 -17.62 31.22
N LEU A 561 -39.93 -16.30 31.07
CA LEU A 561 -41.04 -15.55 31.68
C LEU A 561 -42.38 -15.91 31.02
N ARG A 562 -42.39 -16.17 29.71
CA ARG A 562 -43.61 -16.61 29.00
C ARG A 562 -44.09 -17.98 29.44
N VAL A 563 -43.18 -18.91 29.72
CA VAL A 563 -43.54 -20.23 30.28
C VAL A 563 -44.21 -20.03 31.64
N GLU A 564 -43.59 -19.25 32.54
CA GLU A 564 -44.14 -18.96 33.87
C GLU A 564 -45.50 -18.25 33.78
N TRP A 565 -45.64 -17.27 32.89
CA TRP A 565 -46.91 -16.55 32.67
C TRP A 565 -48.00 -17.45 32.09
N THR A 566 -47.64 -18.40 31.21
CA THR A 566 -48.57 -19.39 30.65
C THR A 566 -49.01 -20.39 31.72
N GLU A 567 -48.10 -20.90 32.54
CA GLU A 567 -48.40 -21.80 33.67
C GLU A 567 -49.27 -21.10 34.73
N GLY A 568 -49.09 -19.79 34.91
CA GLY A 568 -49.93 -18.91 35.74
C GLY A 568 -51.27 -18.51 35.11
N GLY A 569 -51.65 -19.10 33.97
CA GLY A 569 -52.94 -18.86 33.34
C GLY A 569 -53.12 -17.47 32.74
N PHE A 570 -52.03 -16.83 32.28
CA PHE A 570 -52.05 -15.55 31.57
C PHE A 570 -52.56 -14.35 32.40
N SER A 571 -52.36 -14.36 33.72
CA SER A 571 -52.96 -13.35 34.63
C SER A 571 -51.94 -12.50 35.40
N ASP A 572 -50.65 -12.84 35.35
CA ASP A 572 -49.61 -12.13 36.12
C ASP A 572 -49.11 -10.88 35.38
N THR A 573 -49.67 -9.73 35.78
CA THR A 573 -49.31 -8.40 35.27
C THR A 573 -47.86 -8.00 35.52
N ALA A 574 -47.21 -8.48 36.59
CA ALA A 574 -45.82 -8.15 36.88
C ALA A 574 -44.86 -8.92 35.96
N LEU A 575 -45.21 -10.16 35.58
CA LEU A 575 -44.51 -10.90 34.53
C LEU A 575 -44.71 -10.24 33.15
N GLU A 576 -45.90 -9.75 32.85
CA GLU A 576 -46.18 -8.99 31.62
C GLU A 576 -45.30 -7.74 31.48
N GLU A 577 -45.18 -6.94 32.54
CA GLU A 577 -44.31 -5.76 32.55
C GLU A 577 -42.85 -6.12 32.32
N LYS A 578 -42.36 -7.20 32.95
CA LYS A 578 -40.97 -7.68 32.73
C LYS A 578 -40.76 -8.16 31.29
N MET A 579 -41.71 -8.89 30.72
CA MET A 579 -41.64 -9.34 29.32
C MET A 579 -41.64 -8.14 28.36
N ARG A 580 -42.48 -7.13 28.61
CA ARG A 580 -42.49 -5.90 27.83
C ARG A 580 -41.16 -5.16 27.91
N ALA A 581 -40.58 -5.01 29.10
CA ALA A 581 -39.27 -4.37 29.26
C ALA A 581 -38.16 -5.11 28.50
N LEU A 582 -38.17 -6.46 28.49
CA LEU A 582 -37.20 -7.26 27.73
C LEU A 582 -37.39 -7.14 26.22
N THR A 583 -38.63 -7.16 25.73
CA THR A 583 -38.89 -6.98 24.30
C THR A 583 -38.57 -5.55 23.87
N ASP A 584 -38.81 -4.54 24.70
CA ASP A 584 -38.39 -3.15 24.46
C ASP A 584 -36.86 -3.02 24.35
N GLU A 585 -36.10 -3.69 25.22
CA GLU A 585 -34.63 -3.75 25.12
C GLU A 585 -34.18 -4.44 23.82
N GLY A 586 -34.86 -5.51 23.42
CA GLY A 586 -34.64 -6.19 22.14
C GLY A 586 -34.94 -5.30 20.94
N MET A 587 -36.05 -4.56 20.97
CA MET A 587 -36.42 -3.61 19.92
C MET A 587 -35.41 -2.47 19.84
N ALA A 588 -34.94 -1.93 20.97
CA ALA A 588 -33.88 -0.92 20.99
C ALA A 588 -32.59 -1.43 20.33
N LEU A 589 -32.19 -2.67 20.62
CA LEU A 589 -31.04 -3.30 19.97
C LEU A 589 -31.23 -3.44 18.45
N LEU A 590 -32.41 -3.88 18.00
CA LEU A 590 -32.72 -4.01 16.57
C LEU A 590 -32.85 -2.66 15.85
N ALA A 591 -33.16 -1.59 16.58
CA ALA A 591 -33.21 -0.23 16.05
C ALA A 591 -31.81 0.32 15.71
N GLU A 592 -30.76 -0.16 16.37
CA GLU A 592 -29.37 0.22 16.10
C GLU A 592 -28.79 -0.42 14.83
N LEU A 593 -29.43 -1.48 14.32
CA LEU A 593 -28.94 -2.23 13.17
C LEU A 593 -29.37 -1.57 11.86
N ASP A 594 -28.53 -1.60 10.85
CA ASP A 594 -28.88 -1.13 9.51
C ASP A 594 -29.60 -2.20 8.67
N ASP A 595 -29.22 -3.47 8.81
CA ASP A 595 -29.85 -4.63 8.16
C ASP A 595 -30.34 -5.68 9.17
N TRP A 596 -31.05 -6.71 8.70
CA TRP A 596 -31.56 -7.79 9.52
C TRP A 596 -30.42 -8.73 10.00
N PRO A 597 -30.39 -9.13 11.28
CA PRO A 597 -29.42 -10.11 11.79
C PRO A 597 -29.67 -11.51 11.23
N THR A 598 -29.11 -11.80 10.05
CA THR A 598 -29.29 -13.08 9.34
C THR A 598 -28.52 -14.23 9.99
N PRO A 599 -28.87 -15.50 9.70
CA PRO A 599 -28.12 -16.66 10.17
C PRO A 599 -26.64 -16.64 9.79
N ALA A 600 -26.29 -16.09 8.62
CA ALA A 600 -24.89 -15.97 8.18
C ALA A 600 -24.11 -14.94 9.02
N TRP A 601 -24.79 -13.91 9.55
CA TRP A 601 -24.17 -12.87 10.36
C TRP A 601 -24.05 -13.29 11.83
N VAL A 602 -25.16 -13.66 12.48
CA VAL A 602 -25.21 -13.88 13.94
C VAL A 602 -25.40 -15.35 14.34
N GLY A 603 -25.51 -16.26 13.37
CA GLY A 603 -25.88 -17.66 13.60
C GLY A 603 -27.39 -17.86 13.68
N THR A 604 -27.87 -19.05 13.27
CA THR A 604 -29.30 -19.38 13.15
C THR A 604 -30.09 -19.12 14.43
N ALA A 605 -29.57 -19.53 15.60
CA ALA A 605 -30.28 -19.39 16.86
C ALA A 605 -30.51 -17.92 17.25
N ALA A 606 -29.52 -17.05 17.00
CA ALA A 606 -29.64 -15.62 17.30
C ALA A 606 -30.56 -14.90 16.29
N ALA A 607 -30.50 -15.28 15.02
CA ALA A 607 -31.41 -14.77 13.99
C ALA A 607 -32.88 -15.11 14.31
N GLU A 608 -33.15 -16.36 14.71
CA GLU A 608 -34.50 -16.76 15.13
C GLU A 608 -34.94 -16.05 16.43
N ALA A 609 -34.01 -15.82 17.36
CA ALA A 609 -34.27 -15.03 18.57
C ALA A 609 -34.68 -13.58 18.24
N ALA A 610 -33.99 -12.92 17.30
CA ALA A 610 -34.38 -11.59 16.82
C ALA A 610 -35.80 -11.59 16.24
N GLY A 611 -36.13 -12.59 15.42
CA GLY A 611 -37.48 -12.75 14.85
C GLY A 611 -38.57 -12.94 15.92
N ARG A 612 -38.28 -13.68 16.99
CA ARG A 612 -39.21 -13.85 18.13
C ARG A 612 -39.40 -12.55 18.91
N LEU A 613 -38.32 -11.81 19.19
CA LEU A 613 -38.40 -10.52 19.88
C LEU A 613 -39.30 -9.53 19.13
N VAL A 614 -39.20 -9.43 17.80
CA VAL A 614 -40.08 -8.57 16.99
C VAL A 614 -41.53 -9.01 17.05
N GLN A 615 -41.79 -10.32 16.99
CA GLN A 615 -43.15 -10.87 17.09
C GLN A 615 -43.78 -10.62 18.46
N HIS A 616 -42.96 -10.65 19.51
CA HIS A 616 -43.38 -10.53 20.90
C HIS A 616 -43.46 -9.08 21.39
N ALA A 617 -42.84 -8.15 20.67
CA ALA A 617 -42.88 -6.74 20.98
C ALA A 617 -44.30 -6.18 20.83
N ASP A 618 -44.74 -5.49 21.88
CA ASP A 618 -45.97 -4.71 21.92
C ASP A 618 -45.61 -3.23 21.67
N GLY A 619 -46.41 -2.49 20.89
CA GLY A 619 -46.04 -1.14 20.44
C GLY A 619 -45.01 -1.08 19.29
N HIS A 620 -44.12 -0.08 19.28
CA HIS A 620 -43.02 0.11 18.30
C HIS A 620 -43.41 -0.07 16.81
N ARG A 621 -44.61 0.35 16.41
CA ARG A 621 -45.18 0.01 15.09
C ARG A 621 -44.24 0.30 13.92
N GLU A 622 -43.73 1.54 13.85
CA GLU A 622 -42.84 1.96 12.77
C GLU A 622 -41.56 1.12 12.71
N LEU A 623 -40.96 0.82 13.86
CA LEU A 623 -39.76 0.00 13.94
C LEU A 623 -40.04 -1.47 13.59
N ARG A 624 -41.18 -2.04 14.02
CA ARG A 624 -41.59 -3.39 13.62
C ARG A 624 -41.84 -3.49 12.12
N GLU A 625 -42.44 -2.47 11.50
CA GLU A 625 -42.63 -2.39 10.05
C GLU A 625 -41.27 -2.31 9.32
N ARG A 626 -40.31 -1.51 9.82
CA ARG A 626 -38.93 -1.50 9.29
C ARG A 626 -38.25 -2.86 9.43
N CYS A 627 -38.39 -3.53 10.57
CA CYS A 627 -37.86 -4.88 10.77
C CYS A 627 -38.44 -5.87 9.76
N LEU A 628 -39.76 -5.84 9.54
CA LEU A 628 -40.42 -6.70 8.56
C LEU A 628 -39.91 -6.43 7.14
N ALA A 629 -39.70 -5.16 6.77
CA ALA A 629 -39.12 -4.79 5.48
C ALA A 629 -37.70 -5.36 5.30
N ARG A 630 -36.84 -5.23 6.31
CA ARG A 630 -35.48 -5.82 6.33
C ARG A 630 -35.51 -7.35 6.25
N MET A 631 -36.40 -8.00 7.02
CA MET A 631 -36.61 -9.45 6.96
C MET A 631 -37.04 -9.91 5.56
N THR A 632 -37.93 -9.15 4.92
CA THR A 632 -38.42 -9.45 3.57
C THR A 632 -37.29 -9.35 2.56
N ALA A 633 -36.49 -8.28 2.62
CA ALA A 633 -35.32 -8.12 1.76
C ALA A 633 -34.30 -9.25 1.96
N ALA A 634 -34.03 -9.66 3.20
CA ALA A 634 -33.14 -10.79 3.49
C ALA A 634 -33.70 -12.12 2.96
N MET A 635 -35.01 -12.35 3.04
CA MET A 635 -35.66 -13.53 2.46
C MET A 635 -35.55 -13.55 0.94
N GLU A 636 -35.75 -12.41 0.27
CA GLU A 636 -35.62 -12.29 -1.19
C GLU A 636 -34.18 -12.58 -1.67
N ARG A 637 -33.17 -12.29 -0.83
CA ARG A 637 -31.78 -12.68 -1.06
C ARG A 637 -31.46 -14.14 -0.70
N GLY A 638 -32.43 -14.89 -0.17
CA GLY A 638 -32.23 -16.27 0.27
C GLY A 638 -31.49 -16.40 1.62
N GLU A 639 -31.34 -15.32 2.36
CA GLU A 639 -30.61 -15.26 3.63
C GLU A 639 -31.50 -15.54 4.85
N LEU A 640 -32.84 -15.48 4.68
CA LEU A 640 -33.80 -15.71 5.76
C LEU A 640 -34.96 -16.63 5.30
N PRO A 641 -35.38 -17.62 6.11
CA PRO A 641 -36.53 -18.45 5.79
C PRO A 641 -37.84 -17.65 5.72
N GLY A 642 -38.68 -17.92 4.71
CA GLY A 642 -39.97 -17.26 4.54
C GLY A 642 -40.93 -17.43 5.73
N LYS A 643 -40.82 -18.55 6.47
CA LYS A 643 -41.60 -18.79 7.69
C LYS A 643 -41.51 -17.63 8.68
N ASP A 644 -40.34 -17.00 8.83
CA ASP A 644 -40.08 -15.98 9.85
C ASP A 644 -40.73 -14.64 9.45
N VAL A 645 -40.73 -14.33 8.15
CA VAL A 645 -41.46 -13.19 7.57
C VAL A 645 -42.97 -13.39 7.76
N ALA A 646 -43.49 -14.59 7.50
CA ALA A 646 -44.91 -14.92 7.64
C ALA A 646 -45.40 -14.76 9.09
N TYR A 647 -44.65 -15.31 10.05
CA TYR A 647 -44.96 -15.18 11.48
C TYR A 647 -44.99 -13.73 11.97
N THR A 648 -44.04 -12.93 11.49
CA THR A 648 -43.93 -11.51 11.85
C THR A 648 -45.04 -10.69 11.19
N THR A 649 -45.35 -10.94 9.92
CA THR A 649 -46.45 -10.29 9.19
C THR A 649 -47.79 -10.44 9.91
N ASP A 650 -48.12 -11.67 10.33
CA ASP A 650 -49.36 -11.92 11.06
C ASP A 650 -49.34 -11.31 12.47
N ALA A 651 -48.20 -11.32 13.17
CA ALA A 651 -48.07 -10.68 14.49
C ALA A 651 -48.37 -9.17 14.42
N LEU A 652 -47.81 -8.47 13.43
CA LEU A 652 -48.08 -7.04 13.21
C LEU A 652 -49.54 -6.80 12.85
N ARG A 653 -50.09 -7.57 11.91
CA ARG A 653 -51.50 -7.41 11.48
C ARG A 653 -52.45 -7.59 12.64
N VAL A 654 -52.28 -8.64 13.45
CA VAL A 654 -53.12 -8.90 14.63
C VAL A 654 -53.00 -7.76 15.65
N GLY A 655 -51.79 -7.27 15.91
CA GLY A 655 -51.58 -6.12 16.80
C GLY A 655 -52.29 -4.83 16.33
N ASP A 656 -52.45 -4.67 15.02
CA ASP A 656 -53.21 -3.57 14.40
C ASP A 656 -54.72 -3.85 14.29
N GLY A 657 -55.22 -4.98 14.82
CA GLY A 657 -56.62 -5.38 14.68
C GLY A 657 -57.02 -5.82 13.26
N ARG A 658 -56.05 -6.14 12.40
CA ARG A 658 -56.27 -6.60 11.01
C ARG A 658 -56.25 -8.12 10.92
N SER A 659 -56.97 -8.67 9.95
CA SER A 659 -56.95 -10.10 9.64
C SER A 659 -55.57 -10.57 9.19
N GLN A 660 -55.23 -11.79 9.59
CA GLN A 660 -53.99 -12.49 9.26
C GLN A 660 -53.92 -12.89 7.78
N VAL A 661 -52.72 -13.08 7.25
CA VAL A 661 -52.50 -13.58 5.88
C VAL A 661 -52.19 -15.07 5.87
N TYR A 662 -51.39 -15.52 6.86
CA TYR A 662 -50.85 -16.88 6.91
C TYR A 662 -51.44 -17.74 8.05
N GLY A 663 -52.23 -17.14 8.94
CA GLY A 663 -52.95 -17.84 10.01
C GLY A 663 -52.05 -18.39 11.11
N THR A 664 -51.04 -17.63 11.53
CA THR A 664 -50.03 -18.09 12.49
C THR A 664 -50.34 -17.79 13.97
N LYS A 665 -51.32 -16.92 14.26
CA LYS A 665 -51.73 -16.52 15.61
C LYS A 665 -53.10 -17.09 15.96
N PHE A 666 -53.23 -17.53 17.21
CA PHE A 666 -54.39 -18.25 17.75
C PHE A 666 -54.87 -17.58 19.03
N THR A 667 -56.15 -17.73 19.33
CA THR A 667 -56.76 -17.28 20.59
C THR A 667 -57.54 -18.44 21.21
N PRO A 668 -57.58 -18.56 22.55
CA PRO A 668 -58.48 -19.51 23.20
C PRO A 668 -59.94 -19.03 23.08
N VAL A 669 -60.81 -19.92 22.63
CA VAL A 669 -62.28 -19.77 22.66
C VAL A 669 -62.84 -21.03 23.29
N ASP A 670 -63.53 -20.91 24.42
CA ASP A 670 -64.07 -22.03 25.21
C ASP A 670 -63.03 -23.14 25.51
N GLY A 671 -61.79 -22.72 25.81
CA GLY A 671 -60.68 -23.64 26.11
C GLY A 671 -60.04 -24.30 24.88
N VAL A 672 -60.52 -24.00 23.66
CA VAL A 672 -59.95 -24.52 22.41
C VAL A 672 -59.21 -23.40 21.67
N LEU A 673 -57.95 -23.64 21.31
CA LEU A 673 -57.20 -22.72 20.45
C LEU A 673 -57.76 -22.75 19.03
N VAL A 674 -58.21 -21.59 18.57
CA VAL A 674 -58.69 -21.35 17.20
C VAL A 674 -57.88 -20.22 16.55
N PRO A 675 -57.63 -20.27 15.23
CA PRO A 675 -56.90 -19.21 14.56
C PRO A 675 -57.69 -17.90 14.63
N LEU A 676 -57.01 -16.78 14.86
CA LEU A 676 -57.59 -15.44 14.73
C LEU A 676 -58.03 -15.18 13.27
N PRO A 677 -58.91 -14.19 12.99
CA PRO A 677 -59.45 -13.94 11.65
C PRO A 677 -58.37 -13.90 10.55
N ILE A 678 -58.64 -14.58 9.43
CA ILE A 678 -57.76 -14.69 8.26
C ILE A 678 -58.42 -13.98 7.09
N GLU A 679 -57.67 -13.16 6.36
CA GLU A 679 -58.16 -12.30 5.26
C GLU A 679 -58.84 -13.12 4.15
N ASP A 680 -58.23 -14.24 3.78
CA ASP A 680 -58.78 -15.21 2.83
C ASP A 680 -58.46 -16.63 3.31
N PRO A 681 -59.38 -17.28 4.05
CA PRO A 681 -59.17 -18.63 4.56
C PRO A 681 -59.05 -19.69 3.44
N GLY A 682 -59.67 -19.47 2.27
CA GLY A 682 -59.68 -20.44 1.17
C GLY A 682 -58.34 -20.56 0.45
N GLY A 683 -57.59 -19.46 0.34
CA GLY A 683 -56.26 -19.41 -0.28
C GLY A 683 -55.09 -19.50 0.71
N VAL A 684 -55.34 -19.70 2.01
CA VAL A 684 -54.30 -19.62 3.05
C VAL A 684 -53.18 -20.65 2.86
N ASP A 685 -53.51 -21.89 2.49
CA ASP A 685 -52.51 -22.96 2.35
C ASP A 685 -51.56 -22.72 1.17
N ALA A 686 -52.03 -22.10 0.08
CA ALA A 686 -51.18 -21.72 -1.05
C ALA A 686 -50.15 -20.65 -0.63
N ARG A 687 -50.58 -19.65 0.15
CA ARG A 687 -49.68 -18.61 0.70
C ARG A 687 -48.70 -19.18 1.72
N ARG A 688 -49.14 -20.12 2.56
CA ARG A 688 -48.29 -20.82 3.53
C ARG A 688 -47.20 -21.63 2.82
N ALA A 689 -47.57 -22.40 1.79
CA ALA A 689 -46.61 -23.16 0.99
C ALA A 689 -45.55 -22.28 0.34
N ALA A 690 -45.92 -21.10 -0.19
CA ALA A 690 -44.98 -20.14 -0.78
C ALA A 690 -43.94 -19.61 0.22
N MET A 691 -44.26 -19.57 1.52
CA MET A 691 -43.34 -19.17 2.59
C MET A 691 -42.63 -20.36 3.26
N GLY A 692 -42.78 -21.59 2.72
CA GLY A 692 -42.20 -22.80 3.29
C GLY A 692 -42.89 -23.30 4.57
N LEU A 693 -44.16 -22.94 4.79
CA LEU A 693 -44.98 -23.42 5.91
C LEU A 693 -45.85 -24.61 5.47
N GLY A 694 -46.12 -25.54 6.38
CA GLY A 694 -47.14 -26.60 6.21
C GLY A 694 -48.56 -26.04 6.25
N THR A 695 -49.58 -26.88 6.01
CA THR A 695 -50.99 -26.44 5.96
C THR A 695 -51.48 -25.84 7.29
N LEU A 696 -52.52 -25.01 7.25
CA LEU A 696 -53.12 -24.44 8.46
C LEU A 696 -53.69 -25.54 9.37
N ALA A 697 -54.23 -26.61 8.78
CA ALA A 697 -54.76 -27.76 9.53
C ALA A 697 -53.66 -28.47 10.33
N GLU A 698 -52.53 -28.80 9.70
CA GLU A 698 -51.37 -29.42 10.36
C GLU A 698 -50.83 -28.51 11.48
N TYR A 699 -50.71 -27.21 11.21
CA TYR A 699 -50.23 -26.25 12.20
C TYR A 699 -51.17 -26.11 13.40
N THR A 700 -52.49 -26.17 13.16
CA THR A 700 -53.49 -26.15 14.24
C THR A 700 -53.34 -27.34 15.18
N VAL A 701 -53.04 -28.54 14.65
CA VAL A 701 -52.75 -29.73 15.48
C VAL A 701 -51.50 -29.49 16.34
N VAL A 702 -50.43 -28.97 15.74
CA VAL A 702 -49.17 -28.67 16.47
C VAL A 702 -49.41 -27.68 17.61
N ILE A 703 -50.13 -26.59 17.36
CA ILE A 703 -50.39 -25.55 18.37
C ILE A 703 -51.27 -26.08 19.50
N ARG A 704 -52.32 -26.86 19.19
CA ARG A 704 -53.18 -27.48 20.21
C ARG A 704 -52.44 -28.50 21.07
N ASN A 705 -51.55 -29.30 20.49
CA ASN A 705 -50.75 -30.25 21.27
C ASN A 705 -49.74 -29.55 22.18
N ARG A 706 -49.26 -28.36 21.79
CA ARG A 706 -48.24 -27.62 22.52
C ARG A 706 -48.80 -26.72 23.62
N PHE A 707 -49.98 -26.16 23.42
CA PHE A 707 -50.56 -25.11 24.29
C PHE A 707 -52.02 -25.37 24.69
N GLY A 708 -52.62 -26.49 24.27
CA GLY A 708 -53.98 -26.85 24.67
C GLY A 708 -54.03 -27.14 26.16
N THR A 709 -54.85 -26.39 26.90
CA THR A 709 -55.17 -26.69 28.29
C THR A 709 -55.88 -28.04 28.34
N GLY A 710 -55.26 -29.05 28.93
CA GLY A 710 -55.89 -30.35 29.17
C GLY A 710 -57.13 -30.18 30.04
N GLY A 711 -58.30 -30.13 29.41
CA GLY A 711 -59.57 -30.23 30.10
C GLY A 711 -59.74 -31.64 30.64
N THR A 712 -59.53 -31.84 31.94
CA THR A 712 -60.11 -32.96 32.68
C THR A 712 -61.63 -32.83 32.62
N THR A 713 -62.28 -33.61 31.77
CA THR A 713 -63.71 -33.88 31.85
C THR A 713 -63.96 -34.91 32.96
N SER A 714 -64.81 -34.53 33.91
CA SER A 714 -65.37 -35.39 34.97
C SER A 714 -66.25 -36.49 34.42
#